data_AF-A0A4R3LLB9-F1
#
_entry.id   AF-A0A4R3LLB9-F1
#
_cell.length_a   1.000
_cell.length_b   1.000
_cell.length_c   1.000
_cell.angle_alpha   90.00
_cell.angle_beta   90.00
_cell.angle_gamma   90.00
#
_symmetry.space_group_name_H-M   'P 1'
#
loop_
_entity.id
_entity.type
_entity.pdbx_description
1 polymer ?
#
loop_
_entity_poly.entity_id
_entity_poly.type
_entity_poly.pdbx_seq_one_letter_code
_entity_poly.pdbx_strand_id
1 'polypeptide(L)'
;MSGSGHAGKTVHPDNDKPAPVVVPAAQPATLEPSTRAALDRLVGMESLLRAAAGLTVAAVIVLALYFGRELLVPIALAAFLGFLLDPLVTRLKRLGLPRTVAAIFVTVAAVAIIAGVAAYMLSQMRALSADLPTYQGSIRSKLVELRQQLKAPSDWDGALSTLRVVSKEIEQVDEPPRPTQTVVIADPETGPVRTAALWMERIGGPAVTAGIVLLFVVLILIDRDGLRDRILRVMGGGNLHVATDALSEAGTRIGRYLRMQLIVNATYGVPLALGLFLIGVPGAFLWGAFAIVLRFVPYLGPVLCAVFPLLLAFAVDPGWSMVIWTLGLIVMLEVVSNNIIEPWLYGASTGLSPLSIIIAAMFWTTLWGPVGLILSTPLTVCLLVLGRHLPGLSFFETMLGSEPVLDVPNRLYQRLLAGNVIDATELATDAIDGYAAQYEGADATADAVVEFYDAVAIPTLRLASANHTAAATAQHRLQFTTGMAELLQEIQDEWPVRAGDDDARRGARIHCLGARWEVDALAAQMVAHALGLHGLDVRITALVGGRVTASGMERLRPGDVVCICAFHPAPQALLRQISRRVRRLQKDVRVIAMPLALVGQLDDQAHLGLTVDECAGTVREIARRLTLAMQASGDAATEGVPAQPARREPVHAGFEIDDALCERHRDLVRQVADAFDVAHAQISWRDGGELAVSGSTLVVAGEGAVARLPETETACRLVLASGAPVVIEDVLRDPRVAELPAFLRHRIRFYAGVPLRRADAGVVGSLCIMDTQPGRLDDSELALLTSMADRLSSTLDAS
;
A
#
# COMPACT_ATOMS: atom_id res chain seq x y z
N MET A 1 84.75 2.51 55.95
CA MET A 1 85.31 3.87 55.85
C MET A 1 84.17 4.86 56.11
N SER A 2 84.41 5.78 57.04
CA SER A 2 83.55 6.87 57.55
C SER A 2 82.73 7.59 56.46
N GLY A 3 81.42 7.79 56.61
CA GLY A 3 80.79 8.97 57.27
C GLY A 3 79.87 9.65 56.22
N SER A 4 78.79 10.39 56.47
CA SER A 4 78.20 10.95 57.69
C SER A 4 76.84 11.63 57.33
N GLY A 5 75.86 11.59 58.24
CA GLY A 5 74.85 12.64 58.53
C GLY A 5 73.49 12.57 57.80
N HIS A 6 72.35 12.23 58.44
CA HIS A 6 71.51 13.07 59.36
C HIS A 6 71.14 14.44 58.76
N ALA A 7 69.92 14.96 58.74
CA ALA A 7 68.58 14.58 59.23
C ALA A 7 67.57 15.48 58.44
N GLY A 8 66.41 15.02 58.01
CA GLY A 8 65.17 15.11 58.79
C GLY A 8 64.58 16.53 58.84
N LYS A 9 63.60 16.85 57.97
CA LYS A 9 62.57 17.86 58.24
C LYS A 9 61.25 17.55 57.52
N THR A 10 60.21 17.53 58.33
CA THR A 10 58.79 17.21 58.11
C THR A 10 58.06 18.21 57.22
N VAL A 11 57.17 17.73 56.32
CA VAL A 11 56.12 18.56 55.70
C VAL A 11 54.82 17.74 55.59
N HIS A 12 53.71 18.36 56.01
CA HIS A 12 52.30 17.92 55.95
C HIS A 12 51.81 17.66 54.51
N PRO A 13 50.68 16.94 54.31
CA PRO A 13 50.18 16.63 52.97
C PRO A 13 49.46 17.84 52.41
N ASP A 14 50.00 18.44 51.34
CA ASP A 14 49.30 19.50 50.60
C ASP A 14 48.40 18.87 49.54
N ASN A 15 47.13 19.27 49.59
CA ASN A 15 46.00 18.73 48.87
C ASN A 15 45.85 19.50 47.56
N ASP A 16 46.70 19.21 46.58
CA ASP A 16 46.67 19.90 45.29
C ASP A 16 46.08 18.98 44.21
N LYS A 17 44.74 18.91 44.16
CA LYS A 17 44.04 18.44 42.97
C LYS A 17 44.11 19.55 41.91
N PRO A 18 44.63 19.29 40.71
CA PRO A 18 44.63 20.31 39.65
C PRO A 18 43.19 20.66 39.27
N ALA A 19 42.89 21.96 39.24
CA ALA A 19 41.62 22.48 38.74
C ALA A 19 41.37 22.03 37.30
N PRO A 20 40.11 21.75 36.90
CA PRO A 20 39.82 21.31 35.54
C PRO A 20 40.17 22.42 34.55
N VAL A 21 41.07 22.11 33.62
CA VAL A 21 41.40 22.97 32.48
C VAL A 21 40.13 23.10 31.63
N VAL A 22 39.50 24.28 31.66
CA VAL A 22 38.43 24.64 30.74
C VAL A 22 39.07 24.85 29.38
N VAL A 23 39.03 23.82 28.54
CA VAL A 23 39.33 23.93 27.12
C VAL A 23 38.27 24.86 26.50
N PRO A 24 38.63 26.00 25.89
CA PRO A 24 37.66 26.83 25.20
C PRO A 24 37.04 25.98 24.08
N ALA A 25 35.71 25.93 24.01
CA ALA A 25 35.01 25.28 22.90
C ALA A 25 35.53 25.88 21.59
N ALA A 26 36.16 25.05 20.75
CA ALA A 26 36.61 25.45 19.42
C ALA A 26 35.41 26.04 18.66
N GLN A 27 35.48 27.31 18.29
CA GLN A 27 34.51 27.90 17.39
C GLN A 27 34.55 27.10 16.08
N PRO A 28 33.41 26.64 15.55
CA PRO A 28 33.40 25.93 14.27
C PRO A 28 33.99 26.85 13.21
N ALA A 29 35.07 26.41 12.56
CA ALA A 29 35.72 27.17 11.51
C ALA A 29 34.70 27.46 10.40
N THR A 30 34.33 28.72 10.24
CA THR A 30 33.47 29.18 9.14
C THR A 30 34.27 29.10 7.86
N LEU A 31 33.94 28.14 6.99
CA LEU A 31 34.54 28.01 5.67
C LEU A 31 34.39 29.31 4.87
N GLU A 32 35.44 29.70 4.15
CA GLU A 32 35.41 30.84 3.23
C GLU A 32 34.28 30.67 2.18
N PRO A 33 33.58 31.75 1.79
CA PRO A 33 32.43 31.69 0.86
C PRO A 33 32.76 31.06 -0.50
N SER A 34 34.00 31.24 -0.97
CA SER A 34 34.51 30.67 -2.23
C SER A 34 34.64 29.15 -2.17
N THR A 35 35.12 28.61 -1.05
CA THR A 35 35.27 27.18 -0.80
C THR A 35 33.91 26.51 -0.64
N ARG A 36 32.96 27.18 0.02
CA ARG A 36 31.56 26.71 0.14
C ARG A 36 30.87 26.63 -1.23
N ALA A 37 31.02 27.65 -2.07
CA ALA A 37 30.49 27.64 -3.43
C ALA A 37 31.13 26.56 -4.33
N ALA A 38 32.41 26.25 -4.13
CA ALA A 38 33.09 25.16 -4.85
C ALA A 38 32.58 23.78 -4.39
N LEU A 39 32.37 23.58 -3.09
CA LEU A 39 31.77 22.37 -2.52
C LEU A 39 30.33 22.18 -3.00
N ASP A 40 29.50 23.22 -3.00
CA ASP A 40 28.12 23.17 -3.51
C ASP A 40 28.08 22.79 -5.00
N ARG A 41 29.05 23.27 -5.81
CA ARG A 41 29.18 22.87 -7.23
C ARG A 41 29.60 21.41 -7.39
N LEU A 42 30.50 20.90 -6.55
CA LEU A 42 30.93 19.50 -6.60
C LEU A 42 29.80 18.55 -6.19
N VAL A 43 29.04 18.89 -5.14
CA VAL A 43 27.86 18.13 -4.69
C VAL A 43 26.75 18.17 -5.74
N GLY A 44 26.51 19.33 -6.36
CA GLY A 44 25.57 19.46 -7.48
C GLY A 44 25.99 18.67 -8.72
N MET A 45 27.29 18.48 -8.95
CA MET A 45 27.81 17.70 -10.07
C MET A 45 27.63 16.19 -9.85
N GLU A 46 27.68 15.72 -8.59
CA GLU A 46 27.43 14.32 -8.25
C GLU A 46 25.98 13.90 -8.53
N SER A 47 24.99 14.72 -8.16
CA SER A 47 23.58 14.45 -8.45
C SER A 47 23.31 14.47 -9.96
N LEU A 48 23.92 15.40 -10.69
CA LEU A 48 23.85 15.47 -12.15
C LEU A 48 24.48 14.25 -12.83
N LEU A 49 25.64 13.80 -12.34
CA LEU A 49 26.31 12.59 -12.84
C LEU A 49 25.49 11.33 -12.58
N ARG A 50 24.89 11.19 -11.39
CA ARG A 50 24.00 10.06 -11.07
C ARG A 50 22.74 10.07 -11.95
N ALA A 51 22.13 11.23 -12.16
CA ALA A 51 20.99 11.37 -13.06
C ALA A 51 21.34 11.05 -14.51
N ALA A 52 22.48 11.55 -15.01
CA ALA A 52 22.98 11.25 -16.35
C ALA A 52 23.32 9.78 -16.53
N ALA A 53 23.96 9.15 -15.55
CA ALA A 53 24.25 7.72 -15.55
C ALA A 53 22.95 6.90 -15.58
N GLY A 54 21.96 7.26 -14.75
CA GLY A 54 20.64 6.63 -14.75
C GLY A 54 19.93 6.73 -16.10
N LEU A 55 19.93 7.92 -16.72
CA LEU A 55 19.34 8.13 -18.05
C LEU A 55 20.08 7.32 -19.13
N THR A 56 21.41 7.22 -19.04
CA THR A 56 22.22 6.44 -19.99
C THR A 56 21.91 4.95 -19.86
N VAL A 57 21.84 4.43 -18.64
CA VAL A 57 21.48 3.02 -18.38
C VAL A 57 20.08 2.74 -18.90
N ALA A 58 19.11 3.62 -18.64
CA ALA A 58 17.75 3.48 -19.17
C ALA A 58 17.72 3.47 -20.70
N ALA A 59 18.45 4.38 -21.36
CA ALA A 59 18.55 4.42 -22.81
C ALA A 59 19.16 3.14 -23.40
N VAL A 60 20.23 2.62 -22.77
CA VAL A 60 20.87 1.35 -23.17
C VAL A 60 19.89 0.17 -23.02
N ILE A 61 19.13 0.11 -21.93
CA ILE A 61 18.12 -0.93 -21.72
C ILE A 61 17.03 -0.85 -22.80
N VAL A 62 16.48 0.34 -23.06
CA VAL A 62 15.45 0.52 -24.10
C VAL A 62 15.98 0.12 -25.48
N LEU A 63 17.21 0.52 -25.80
CA LEU A 63 17.86 0.16 -27.06
C LEU A 63 18.07 -1.37 -27.17
N ALA A 64 18.50 -2.02 -26.09
CA ALA A 64 18.65 -3.46 -26.03
C ALA A 64 17.31 -4.19 -26.17
N LEU A 65 16.23 -3.69 -25.57
CA LEU A 65 14.89 -4.26 -25.73
C LEU A 65 14.35 -4.08 -27.15
N TYR A 66 14.66 -2.95 -27.81
CA TYR A 66 14.23 -2.66 -29.17
C TYR A 66 14.94 -3.57 -30.18
N PHE A 67 16.28 -3.65 -30.13
CA PHE A 67 17.04 -4.52 -31.04
C PHE A 67 16.91 -6.00 -30.69
N GLY A 68 16.75 -6.33 -29.40
CA GLY A 68 16.57 -7.70 -28.92
C GLY A 68 15.17 -8.28 -29.16
N ARG A 69 14.24 -7.53 -29.77
CA ARG A 69 12.83 -7.94 -29.93
C ARG A 69 12.65 -9.31 -30.60
N GLU A 70 13.51 -9.68 -31.55
CA GLU A 70 13.40 -10.97 -32.26
C GLU A 70 13.62 -12.17 -31.33
N LEU A 71 14.41 -12.00 -30.27
CA LEU A 71 14.66 -13.02 -29.25
C LEU A 71 13.73 -12.86 -28.03
N LEU A 72 13.56 -11.61 -27.57
CA LEU A 72 12.85 -11.30 -26.34
C LEU A 72 11.33 -11.47 -26.48
N VAL A 73 10.75 -11.12 -27.64
CA VAL A 73 9.30 -11.24 -27.84
C VAL A 73 8.82 -12.69 -27.73
N PRO A 74 9.46 -13.69 -28.39
CA PRO A 74 9.09 -15.09 -28.21
C PRO A 74 9.20 -15.58 -26.77
N ILE A 75 10.26 -15.19 -26.06
CA ILE A 75 10.48 -15.58 -24.65
C ILE A 75 9.42 -14.95 -23.75
N ALA A 76 9.12 -13.66 -23.93
CA ALA A 76 8.11 -12.95 -23.14
C ALA A 76 6.70 -13.51 -23.38
N LEU A 77 6.35 -13.79 -24.64
CA LEU A 77 5.07 -14.41 -24.98
C LEU A 77 4.98 -15.85 -24.44
N ALA A 78 6.08 -16.59 -24.48
CA ALA A 78 6.14 -17.93 -23.91
C ALA A 78 6.03 -17.93 -22.38
N ALA A 79 6.66 -16.97 -21.69
CA ALA A 79 6.49 -16.79 -20.26
C ALA A 79 5.04 -16.45 -19.91
N PHE A 80 4.43 -15.52 -20.67
CA PHE A 80 3.02 -15.13 -20.52
C PHE A 80 2.06 -16.32 -20.71
N LEU A 81 2.21 -17.08 -21.81
CA LEU A 81 1.42 -18.29 -22.07
C LEU A 81 1.72 -19.39 -21.04
N GLY A 82 2.97 -19.51 -20.60
CA GLY A 82 3.38 -20.42 -19.53
C GLY A 82 2.61 -20.14 -18.23
N PHE A 83 2.53 -18.87 -17.81
CA PHE A 83 1.72 -18.48 -16.65
C PHE A 83 0.22 -18.76 -16.84
N LEU A 84 -0.29 -18.61 -18.07
CA LEU A 84 -1.70 -18.92 -18.38
C LEU A 84 -2.00 -20.41 -18.31
N LEU A 85 -1.08 -21.26 -18.77
CA LEU A 85 -1.25 -22.72 -18.87
C LEU A 85 -0.81 -23.48 -17.60
N ASP A 86 0.08 -22.92 -16.78
CA ASP A 86 0.60 -23.56 -15.55
C ASP A 86 -0.49 -24.01 -14.56
N PRO A 87 -1.61 -23.28 -14.34
CA PRO A 87 -2.71 -23.76 -13.52
C PRO A 87 -3.32 -25.08 -14.03
N LEU A 88 -3.38 -25.28 -15.34
CA LEU A 88 -3.87 -26.52 -15.95
C LEU A 88 -2.85 -27.65 -15.75
N VAL A 89 -1.56 -27.37 -15.98
CA VAL A 89 -0.47 -28.35 -15.74
C VAL A 89 -0.44 -28.77 -14.27
N THR A 90 -0.58 -27.82 -13.35
CA THR A 90 -0.60 -28.09 -11.90
C THR A 90 -1.80 -28.92 -11.49
N ARG A 91 -2.99 -28.69 -12.08
CA ARG A 91 -4.17 -29.55 -11.86
C ARG A 91 -3.94 -30.97 -12.35
N LEU A 92 -3.37 -31.16 -13.54
CA LEU A 92 -3.03 -32.49 -14.06
C LEU A 92 -1.96 -33.19 -13.21
N LYS A 93 -0.98 -32.43 -12.70
CA LYS A 93 0.02 -32.94 -11.75
C LYS A 93 -0.63 -33.43 -10.45
N ARG A 94 -1.62 -32.70 -9.93
CA ARG A 94 -2.41 -33.13 -8.75
C ARG A 94 -3.24 -34.39 -9.01
N LEU A 95 -3.58 -34.69 -10.26
CA LEU A 95 -4.24 -35.93 -10.69
C LEU A 95 -3.25 -37.11 -10.87
N GLY A 96 -1.96 -36.93 -10.56
CA GLY A 96 -0.95 -37.99 -10.54
C GLY A 96 -0.02 -38.07 -11.76
N LEU A 97 -0.17 -37.17 -12.75
CA LEU A 97 0.72 -37.15 -13.93
C LEU A 97 2.08 -36.49 -13.62
N PRO A 98 3.21 -37.02 -14.12
CA PRO A 98 4.49 -36.35 -14.01
C PRO A 98 4.46 -35.02 -14.80
N ARG A 99 5.14 -33.98 -14.27
CA ARG A 99 5.05 -32.60 -14.77
C ARG A 99 5.32 -32.49 -16.27
N THR A 100 6.32 -33.21 -16.78
CA THR A 100 6.70 -33.20 -18.20
C THR A 100 5.56 -33.68 -19.10
N VAL A 101 4.88 -34.77 -18.72
CA VAL A 101 3.75 -35.32 -19.49
C VAL A 101 2.55 -34.37 -19.41
N ALA A 102 2.27 -33.83 -18.22
CA ALA A 102 1.21 -32.85 -18.05
C ALA A 102 1.45 -31.58 -18.89
N ALA A 103 2.69 -31.07 -18.92
CA ALA A 103 3.08 -29.91 -19.72
C ALA A 103 2.90 -30.17 -21.22
N ILE A 104 3.47 -31.26 -21.74
CA ILE A 104 3.34 -31.65 -23.15
C ILE A 104 1.87 -31.83 -23.52
N PHE A 105 1.09 -32.54 -22.69
CA PHE A 105 -0.33 -32.76 -22.94
C PHE A 105 -1.12 -31.44 -23.02
N VAL A 106 -0.94 -30.54 -22.04
CA VAL A 106 -1.63 -29.23 -22.03
C VAL A 106 -1.23 -28.40 -23.23
N THR A 107 0.05 -28.35 -23.59
CA THR A 107 0.53 -27.58 -24.74
C THR A 107 0.00 -28.17 -26.06
N VAL A 108 0.04 -29.49 -26.25
CA VAL A 108 -0.52 -30.16 -27.42
C VAL A 108 -2.03 -29.93 -27.52
N ALA A 109 -2.76 -30.02 -26.39
CA ALA A 109 -4.19 -29.74 -26.35
C ALA A 109 -4.49 -28.28 -26.72
N ALA A 110 -3.71 -27.31 -26.22
CA ALA A 110 -3.87 -25.90 -26.58
C ALA A 110 -3.63 -25.67 -28.08
N VAL A 111 -2.57 -26.26 -28.65
CA VAL A 111 -2.31 -26.20 -30.10
C VAL A 111 -3.41 -26.86 -30.90
N ALA A 112 -3.91 -28.02 -30.46
CA ALA A 112 -5.01 -28.72 -31.13
C ALA A 112 -6.31 -27.89 -31.13
N ILE A 113 -6.61 -27.19 -30.03
CA ILE A 113 -7.75 -26.28 -29.95
C ILE A 113 -7.58 -25.11 -30.93
N ILE A 114 -6.41 -24.45 -30.94
CA ILE A 114 -6.14 -23.33 -31.85
C ILE A 114 -6.20 -23.79 -33.31
N ALA A 115 -5.57 -24.91 -33.64
CA ALA A 115 -5.58 -25.50 -34.98
C ALA A 115 -7.00 -25.92 -35.40
N GLY A 116 -7.79 -26.47 -34.48
CA GLY A 116 -9.18 -26.82 -34.71
C GLY A 116 -10.05 -25.60 -35.01
N VAL A 117 -9.91 -24.51 -34.24
CA VAL A 117 -10.59 -23.23 -34.50
C VAL A 117 -10.17 -22.64 -35.84
N ALA A 118 -8.87 -22.65 -36.17
CA ALA A 118 -8.36 -22.15 -37.45
C ALA A 118 -8.85 -22.98 -38.65
N ALA A 119 -8.87 -24.31 -38.53
CA ALA A 119 -9.39 -25.21 -39.56
C ALA A 119 -10.90 -25.02 -39.76
N TYR A 120 -11.64 -24.88 -38.66
CA TYR A 120 -13.07 -24.58 -38.70
C TYR A 120 -13.32 -23.22 -39.37
N MET A 121 -12.55 -22.19 -39.05
CA MET A 121 -12.62 -20.89 -39.70
C MET A 121 -12.35 -20.98 -41.21
N LEU A 122 -11.33 -21.73 -41.62
CA LEU A 122 -11.01 -21.93 -43.03
C LEU A 122 -12.17 -22.64 -43.76
N SER A 123 -12.84 -23.58 -43.10
CA SER A 123 -14.04 -24.22 -43.66
C SER A 123 -15.20 -23.23 -43.82
N GLN A 124 -15.39 -22.33 -42.84
CA GLN A 124 -16.43 -21.30 -42.90
C GLN A 124 -16.14 -20.23 -43.94
N MET A 125 -14.89 -19.81 -44.11
CA MET A 125 -14.48 -18.90 -45.18
C MET A 125 -14.68 -19.52 -46.57
N ARG A 126 -14.40 -20.81 -46.74
CA ARG A 126 -14.67 -21.53 -47.99
C ARG A 126 -16.17 -21.60 -48.28
N ALA A 127 -17.00 -21.89 -47.28
CA ALA A 127 -18.46 -21.85 -47.41
C ALA A 127 -18.94 -20.44 -47.80
N LEU A 128 -18.44 -19.40 -47.11
CA LEU A 128 -18.75 -18.00 -47.41
C LEU A 128 -18.35 -17.59 -48.83
N SER A 129 -17.22 -18.08 -49.33
CA SER A 129 -16.78 -17.82 -50.71
C SER A 129 -17.65 -18.50 -51.76
N ALA A 130 -18.27 -19.64 -51.43
CA ALA A 130 -19.20 -20.35 -52.31
C ALA A 130 -20.58 -19.64 -52.35
N ASP A 131 -21.01 -19.07 -51.22
CA ASP A 131 -22.29 -18.35 -51.09
C ASP A 131 -22.20 -16.85 -51.45
N LEU A 132 -21.00 -16.37 -51.79
CA LEU A 132 -20.71 -14.97 -52.10
C LEU A 132 -21.62 -14.37 -53.20
N PRO A 133 -21.93 -15.08 -54.31
CA PRO A 133 -22.84 -14.57 -55.34
C PRO A 133 -24.25 -14.29 -54.82
N THR A 134 -24.73 -15.08 -53.84
CA THR A 134 -26.04 -14.93 -53.21
C THR A 134 -26.07 -13.67 -52.32
N TYR A 135 -25.00 -13.43 -51.56
CA TYR A 135 -24.90 -12.23 -50.70
C TYR A 135 -24.77 -10.93 -51.49
N GLN A 136 -24.16 -10.96 -52.68
CA GLN A 136 -24.10 -9.79 -53.57
C GLN A 136 -25.51 -9.30 -53.94
N GLY A 137 -26.47 -10.21 -54.12
CA GLY A 137 -27.87 -9.88 -54.39
C GLY A 137 -28.52 -9.10 -53.24
N SER A 138 -28.39 -9.62 -52.01
CA SER A 138 -28.94 -8.99 -50.79
C SER A 138 -28.30 -7.64 -50.47
N ILE A 139 -26.99 -7.49 -50.70
CA ILE A 139 -26.29 -6.22 -50.50
C ILE A 139 -26.77 -5.18 -51.52
N ARG A 140 -26.94 -5.58 -52.79
CA ARG A 140 -27.46 -4.70 -53.86
C ARG A 140 -28.89 -4.23 -53.56
N SER A 141 -29.78 -5.14 -53.15
CA SER A 141 -31.17 -4.78 -52.83
C SER A 141 -31.25 -3.81 -51.64
N LYS A 142 -30.48 -4.04 -50.57
CA LYS A 142 -30.41 -3.12 -49.42
C LYS A 142 -29.89 -1.73 -49.78
N LEU A 143 -28.85 -1.64 -50.61
CA LEU A 143 -28.34 -0.33 -51.08
C LEU A 143 -29.40 0.42 -51.89
N VAL A 144 -30.18 -0.30 -52.71
CA VAL A 144 -31.25 0.28 -53.53
C VAL A 144 -32.44 0.72 -52.67
N GLU A 145 -32.86 -0.08 -51.70
CA GLU A 145 -33.92 0.25 -50.74
C GLU A 145 -33.54 1.42 -49.84
N LEU A 146 -32.31 1.42 -49.30
CA LEU A 146 -31.79 2.53 -48.49
C LEU A 146 -31.72 3.81 -49.32
N ARG A 147 -31.29 3.72 -50.58
CA ARG A 147 -31.29 4.83 -51.54
C ARG A 147 -32.71 5.32 -51.86
N GLN A 148 -33.72 4.45 -51.88
CA GLN A 148 -35.11 4.84 -52.08
C GLN A 148 -35.73 5.46 -50.82
N GLN A 149 -35.40 4.96 -49.62
CA GLN A 149 -35.87 5.50 -48.34
C GLN A 149 -35.20 6.84 -47.98
N LEU A 150 -33.95 7.05 -48.40
CA LEU A 150 -33.22 8.31 -48.26
C LEU A 150 -33.58 9.35 -49.34
N LYS A 151 -34.56 9.10 -50.22
CA LYS A 151 -35.17 10.12 -51.11
C LYS A 151 -36.20 11.00 -50.38
N ALA A 152 -36.02 11.28 -49.11
CA ALA A 152 -36.68 12.40 -48.44
C ALA A 152 -35.72 13.63 -48.52
N PRO A 153 -36.20 14.83 -48.86
CA PRO A 153 -35.36 15.93 -49.33
C PRO A 153 -34.46 16.46 -48.21
N SER A 154 -33.18 16.07 -48.20
CA SER A 154 -32.12 16.81 -47.50
C SER A 154 -30.74 16.53 -48.12
N ASP A 155 -30.10 17.60 -48.59
CA ASP A 155 -28.67 17.97 -48.73
C ASP A 155 -27.52 16.92 -48.79
N TRP A 156 -27.75 15.64 -49.08
CA TRP A 156 -26.70 14.61 -49.18
C TRP A 156 -26.27 14.25 -50.62
N ASP A 157 -26.58 15.09 -51.61
CA ASP A 157 -26.30 14.81 -53.04
C ASP A 157 -24.81 14.74 -53.40
N GLY A 158 -23.92 15.33 -52.58
CA GLY A 158 -22.47 15.29 -52.81
C GLY A 158 -21.83 13.92 -52.61
N ALA A 159 -22.28 13.16 -51.60
CA ALA A 159 -21.70 11.87 -51.21
C ALA A 159 -22.15 10.69 -52.09
N LEU A 160 -23.27 10.83 -52.80
CA LEU A 160 -23.85 9.78 -53.67
C LEU A 160 -23.30 9.81 -55.11
N SER A 161 -22.46 10.79 -55.46
CA SER A 161 -21.86 10.91 -56.79
C SER A 161 -20.68 9.95 -57.01
N THR A 162 -19.96 9.58 -55.94
CA THR A 162 -18.87 8.58 -55.98
C THR A 162 -19.40 7.15 -56.14
N LEU A 163 -20.59 6.87 -55.59
CA LEU A 163 -21.31 5.60 -55.79
C LEU A 163 -21.85 5.42 -57.22
N ARG A 164 -22.12 6.52 -57.95
CA ARG A 164 -22.56 6.46 -59.37
C ARG A 164 -21.44 6.02 -60.33
N VAL A 165 -20.18 6.25 -59.98
CA VAL A 165 -19.02 5.81 -60.78
C VAL A 165 -18.87 4.29 -60.70
N VAL A 166 -19.00 3.74 -59.49
CA VAL A 166 -18.93 2.28 -59.26
C VAL A 166 -20.12 1.53 -59.88
N SER A 167 -21.33 2.10 -59.85
CA SER A 167 -22.50 1.47 -60.49
C SER A 167 -22.39 1.43 -62.02
N LYS A 168 -21.76 2.45 -62.63
CA LYS A 168 -21.64 2.57 -64.09
C LYS A 168 -20.56 1.63 -64.68
N GLU A 169 -19.57 1.25 -63.87
CA GLU A 169 -18.58 0.21 -64.20
C GLU A 169 -19.15 -1.21 -64.09
N ILE A 170 -20.17 -1.42 -63.25
CA ILE A 170 -20.81 -2.73 -63.05
C ILE A 170 -21.92 -2.98 -64.09
N GLU A 171 -22.61 -1.93 -64.54
CA GLU A 171 -23.69 -2.02 -65.55
C GLU A 171 -23.15 -2.22 -66.98
N GLN A 172 -21.84 -2.05 -67.21
CA GLN A 172 -21.16 -2.38 -68.48
C GLN A 172 -20.86 -3.88 -68.66
N VAL A 173 -21.25 -4.74 -67.70
CA VAL A 173 -21.02 -6.19 -67.76
C VAL A 173 -22.19 -6.96 -68.41
N ASP A 174 -23.33 -6.30 -68.66
CA ASP A 174 -24.58 -6.93 -69.16
C ASP A 174 -24.98 -6.45 -70.59
N GLU A 175 -24.05 -6.45 -71.55
CA GLU A 175 -24.41 -6.40 -72.99
C GLU A 175 -24.50 -7.83 -73.57
N PRO A 176 -25.50 -8.15 -74.43
CA PRO A 176 -25.61 -9.46 -75.07
C PRO A 176 -24.42 -9.73 -76.01
N PRO A 177 -23.95 -10.97 -76.15
CA PRO A 177 -22.63 -11.26 -76.69
C PRO A 177 -22.56 -10.96 -78.19
N ARG A 178 -21.74 -9.99 -78.57
CA ARG A 178 -21.15 -9.95 -79.91
C ARG A 178 -20.09 -11.06 -79.99
N PRO A 179 -19.95 -11.77 -81.12
CA PRO A 179 -18.97 -12.84 -81.26
C PRO A 179 -17.57 -12.22 -81.22
N THR A 180 -17.02 -12.12 -80.03
CA THR A 180 -15.67 -11.67 -79.74
C THR A 180 -14.88 -12.91 -79.45
N GLN A 181 -13.83 -13.10 -80.24
CA GLN A 181 -12.86 -14.17 -80.11
C GLN A 181 -12.33 -14.15 -78.66
N THR A 182 -12.69 -15.17 -77.88
CA THR A 182 -12.17 -15.37 -76.53
C THR A 182 -10.69 -15.65 -76.63
N VAL A 183 -9.87 -14.61 -76.56
CA VAL A 183 -8.48 -14.76 -76.13
C VAL A 183 -8.58 -15.12 -74.65
N VAL A 184 -8.65 -16.43 -74.39
CA VAL A 184 -8.29 -16.99 -73.10
C VAL A 184 -6.82 -16.61 -72.92
N ILE A 185 -6.58 -15.49 -72.24
CA ILE A 185 -5.34 -15.33 -71.52
C ILE A 185 -5.40 -16.47 -70.52
N ALA A 186 -4.67 -17.55 -70.81
CA ALA A 186 -4.37 -18.53 -69.78
C ALA A 186 -3.75 -17.71 -68.64
N ASP A 187 -4.47 -17.56 -67.53
CA ASP A 187 -3.84 -17.17 -66.27
C ASP A 187 -2.59 -18.05 -66.19
N PRO A 188 -1.38 -17.45 -66.15
CA PRO A 188 -0.16 -18.26 -66.17
C PRO A 188 -0.31 -19.23 -65.02
N GLU A 189 -0.43 -20.54 -65.32
CA GLU A 189 -0.72 -21.57 -64.34
C GLU A 189 0.19 -21.30 -63.15
N THR A 190 -0.39 -20.75 -62.08
CA THR A 190 0.36 -20.53 -60.85
C THR A 190 0.50 -21.90 -60.27
N GLY A 191 1.51 -22.63 -60.74
CA GLY A 191 1.73 -24.01 -60.35
C GLY A 191 1.65 -24.12 -58.82
N PRO A 192 1.17 -25.25 -58.26
CA PRO A 192 0.99 -25.44 -56.82
C PRO A 192 2.20 -24.98 -55.98
N VAL A 193 3.40 -25.05 -56.57
CA VAL A 193 4.67 -24.60 -56.00
C VAL A 193 4.74 -23.07 -55.83
N ARG A 194 4.24 -22.27 -56.78
CA ARG A 194 4.27 -20.79 -56.72
C ARG A 194 3.21 -20.25 -55.77
N THR A 195 2.02 -20.86 -55.74
CA THR A 195 1.00 -20.57 -54.72
C THR A 195 1.49 -20.98 -53.33
N ALA A 196 2.10 -22.17 -53.17
CA ALA A 196 2.72 -22.58 -51.91
C ALA A 196 3.85 -21.63 -51.47
N ALA A 197 4.68 -21.14 -52.39
CA ALA A 197 5.73 -20.16 -52.09
C ALA A 197 5.16 -18.83 -51.57
N LEU A 198 4.08 -18.31 -52.20
CA LEU A 198 3.41 -17.09 -51.76
C LEU A 198 2.77 -17.24 -50.36
N TRP A 199 2.19 -18.40 -50.06
CA TRP A 199 1.67 -18.69 -48.72
C TRP A 199 2.79 -18.88 -47.70
N MET A 200 3.91 -19.50 -48.08
CA MET A 200 5.10 -19.65 -47.25
C MET A 200 5.73 -18.29 -46.90
N GLU A 201 5.81 -17.36 -47.85
CA GLU A 201 6.31 -16.00 -47.57
C GLU A 201 5.38 -15.23 -46.63
N ARG A 202 4.06 -15.39 -46.74
CA ARG A 202 3.08 -14.63 -45.95
C ARG A 202 2.81 -15.20 -44.55
N ILE A 203 2.87 -16.52 -44.39
CA ILE A 203 2.60 -17.22 -43.12
C ILE A 203 3.88 -17.70 -42.45
N GLY A 204 4.97 -17.92 -43.20
CA GLY A 204 6.21 -18.50 -42.70
C GLY A 204 6.84 -17.71 -41.56
N GLY A 205 6.91 -16.38 -41.67
CA GLY A 205 7.41 -15.52 -40.58
C GLY A 205 6.66 -15.73 -39.26
N PRO A 206 5.34 -15.46 -39.20
CA PRO A 206 4.52 -15.72 -38.01
C PRO A 206 4.54 -17.18 -37.54
N ALA A 207 4.58 -18.15 -38.46
CA ALA A 207 4.61 -19.57 -38.11
C ALA A 207 5.92 -19.99 -37.44
N VAL A 208 7.06 -19.49 -37.92
CA VAL A 208 8.37 -19.71 -37.27
C VAL A 208 8.36 -19.11 -35.87
N THR A 209 7.90 -17.87 -35.72
CA THR A 209 7.77 -17.23 -34.40
C THR A 209 6.85 -18.03 -33.48
N ALA A 210 5.70 -18.50 -33.96
CA ALA A 210 4.78 -19.34 -33.19
C ALA A 210 5.42 -20.68 -32.78
N GLY A 211 6.20 -21.32 -33.65
CA GLY A 211 6.96 -22.52 -33.34
C GLY A 211 8.02 -22.30 -32.26
N ILE A 212 8.75 -21.18 -32.33
CA ILE A 212 9.74 -20.78 -31.31
C ILE A 212 9.04 -20.50 -29.97
N VAL A 213 7.94 -19.76 -29.98
CA VAL A 213 7.12 -19.51 -28.77
C VAL A 213 6.66 -20.83 -28.18
N LEU A 214 6.13 -21.74 -28.98
CA LEU A 214 5.66 -23.04 -28.53
C LEU A 214 6.78 -23.86 -27.87
N LEU A 215 7.96 -23.88 -28.48
CA LEU A 215 9.15 -24.52 -27.91
C LEU A 215 9.48 -23.95 -26.54
N PHE A 216 9.56 -22.62 -26.41
CA PHE A 216 9.82 -21.98 -25.12
C PHE A 216 8.71 -22.22 -24.10
N VAL A 217 7.43 -22.24 -24.50
CA VAL A 217 6.31 -22.57 -23.61
C VAL A 217 6.50 -23.96 -23.01
N VAL A 218 6.81 -24.96 -23.84
CA VAL A 218 7.05 -26.33 -23.37
C VAL A 218 8.23 -26.36 -22.40
N LEU A 219 9.36 -25.73 -22.74
CA LEU A 219 10.55 -25.69 -21.89
C LEU A 219 10.28 -25.00 -20.54
N ILE A 220 9.60 -23.86 -20.56
CA ILE A 220 9.23 -23.10 -19.35
C ILE A 220 8.27 -23.90 -18.47
N LEU A 221 7.29 -24.62 -19.05
CA LEU A 221 6.35 -25.43 -18.27
C LEU A 221 7.00 -26.67 -17.65
N ILE A 222 7.98 -27.27 -18.34
CA ILE A 222 8.73 -28.43 -17.84
C ILE A 222 9.68 -28.03 -16.69
N ASP A 223 10.54 -27.03 -16.90
CA ASP A 223 11.59 -26.62 -15.94
C ASP A 223 11.24 -25.33 -15.17
N ARG A 224 9.95 -25.12 -14.88
CA ARG A 224 9.46 -23.90 -14.22
C ARG A 224 10.16 -23.62 -12.90
N ASP A 225 10.33 -24.66 -12.08
CA ASP A 225 10.91 -24.51 -10.74
C ASP A 225 12.43 -24.22 -10.86
N GLY A 226 13.13 -24.87 -11.78
CA GLY A 226 14.54 -24.59 -12.06
C GLY A 226 14.78 -23.19 -12.66
N LEU A 227 13.91 -22.71 -13.55
CA LEU A 227 13.98 -21.34 -14.06
C LEU A 227 13.74 -20.31 -12.96
N ARG A 228 12.77 -20.57 -12.07
CA ARG A 228 12.52 -19.74 -10.89
C ARG A 228 13.77 -19.66 -10.03
N ASP A 229 14.37 -20.80 -9.68
CA ASP A 229 15.56 -20.85 -8.82
C ASP A 229 16.78 -20.15 -9.44
N ARG A 230 16.94 -20.24 -10.77
CA ARG A 230 17.99 -19.50 -11.51
C ARG A 230 17.77 -18.00 -11.46
N ILE A 231 16.53 -17.54 -11.67
CA ILE A 231 16.18 -16.11 -11.56
C ILE A 231 16.42 -15.63 -10.14
N LEU A 232 16.00 -16.39 -9.13
CA LEU A 232 16.23 -16.06 -7.72
C LEU A 232 17.71 -15.99 -7.39
N ARG A 233 18.55 -16.85 -7.98
CA ARG A 233 20.01 -16.80 -7.81
C ARG A 233 20.63 -15.55 -8.45
N VAL A 234 20.12 -15.11 -9.60
CA VAL A 234 20.62 -13.91 -10.30
C VAL A 234 20.15 -12.62 -9.61
N MET A 235 18.89 -12.57 -9.17
CA MET A 235 18.30 -11.39 -8.53
C MET A 235 18.63 -11.29 -7.04
N GLY A 236 18.79 -12.40 -6.34
CA GLY A 236 18.97 -12.48 -4.89
C GLY A 236 20.38 -12.15 -4.40
N GLY A 237 21.08 -11.21 -5.06
CA GLY A 237 22.46 -10.77 -4.76
C GLY A 237 22.66 -10.10 -3.40
N GLY A 238 22.03 -10.62 -2.34
CA GLY A 238 22.10 -10.18 -0.95
C GLY A 238 20.90 -10.61 -0.10
N ASN A 239 19.70 -10.73 -0.68
CA ASN A 239 18.49 -11.09 0.06
C ASN A 239 17.52 -11.96 -0.76
N LEU A 240 17.57 -13.28 -0.55
CA LEU A 240 16.76 -14.26 -1.28
C LEU A 240 15.26 -14.11 -0.96
N HIS A 241 14.90 -13.63 0.24
CA HIS A 241 13.51 -13.41 0.64
C HIS A 241 12.87 -12.35 -0.26
N VAL A 242 13.51 -11.18 -0.38
CA VAL A 242 13.05 -10.07 -1.23
C VAL A 242 12.86 -10.50 -2.69
N ALA A 243 13.81 -11.26 -3.25
CA ALA A 243 13.70 -11.77 -4.62
C ALA A 243 12.56 -12.80 -4.76
N THR A 244 12.33 -13.62 -3.73
CA THR A 244 11.26 -14.62 -3.71
C THR A 244 9.89 -13.96 -3.60
N ASP A 245 9.77 -12.95 -2.74
CA ASP A 245 8.56 -12.17 -2.52
C ASP A 245 8.19 -11.42 -3.79
N ALA A 246 9.14 -10.70 -4.40
CA ALA A 246 8.96 -10.00 -5.67
C ALA A 246 8.47 -10.93 -6.79
N LEU A 247 9.11 -12.10 -6.95
CA LEU A 247 8.75 -13.04 -8.00
C LEU A 247 7.39 -13.73 -7.74
N SER A 248 7.09 -14.03 -6.47
CA SER A 248 5.81 -14.63 -6.07
C SER A 248 4.65 -13.66 -6.21
N GLU A 249 4.84 -12.39 -5.85
CA GLU A 249 3.85 -11.34 -6.01
C GLU A 249 3.61 -11.05 -7.48
N ALA A 250 4.67 -10.93 -8.29
CA ALA A 250 4.56 -10.72 -9.73
C ALA A 250 3.76 -11.86 -10.37
N GLY A 251 4.12 -13.12 -10.06
CA GLY A 251 3.40 -14.29 -10.55
C GLY A 251 1.92 -14.31 -10.13
N THR A 252 1.63 -13.94 -8.88
CA THR A 252 0.25 -13.91 -8.35
C THR A 252 -0.58 -12.82 -9.03
N ARG A 253 -0.02 -11.61 -9.21
CA ARG A 253 -0.70 -10.50 -9.88
C ARG A 253 -0.96 -10.79 -11.36
N ILE A 254 0.04 -11.31 -12.09
CA ILE A 254 -0.12 -11.73 -13.49
C ILE A 254 -1.17 -12.84 -13.59
N GLY A 255 -1.07 -13.89 -12.76
CA GLY A 255 -2.02 -15.00 -12.78
C GLY A 255 -3.44 -14.59 -12.38
N ARG A 256 -3.61 -13.61 -11.50
CA ARG A 256 -4.91 -13.02 -11.17
C ARG A 256 -5.48 -12.25 -12.38
N TYR A 257 -4.68 -11.38 -12.99
CA TYR A 257 -5.06 -10.62 -14.18
C TYR A 257 -5.48 -11.53 -15.34
N LEU A 258 -4.68 -12.55 -15.66
CA LEU A 258 -4.97 -13.49 -16.74
C LEU A 258 -6.27 -14.27 -16.52
N ARG A 259 -6.54 -14.68 -15.28
CA ARG A 259 -7.79 -15.35 -14.93
C ARG A 259 -8.98 -14.40 -15.06
N MET A 260 -8.85 -13.17 -14.57
CA MET A 260 -9.88 -12.14 -14.73
C MET A 260 -10.17 -11.88 -16.21
N GLN A 261 -9.14 -11.68 -17.03
CA GLN A 261 -9.28 -11.45 -18.47
C GLN A 261 -9.95 -12.64 -19.17
N LEU A 262 -9.57 -13.89 -18.82
CA LEU A 262 -10.21 -15.08 -19.37
C LEU A 262 -11.68 -15.16 -18.99
N ILE A 263 -12.03 -14.83 -17.73
CA ILE A 263 -13.42 -14.80 -17.26
C ILE A 263 -14.20 -13.74 -18.03
N VAL A 264 -13.71 -12.49 -18.11
CA VAL A 264 -14.34 -11.40 -18.87
C VAL A 264 -14.57 -11.80 -20.32
N ASN A 265 -13.54 -12.33 -20.98
CA ASN A 265 -13.61 -12.76 -22.38
C ASN A 265 -14.60 -13.92 -22.57
N ALA A 266 -14.65 -14.88 -21.64
CA ALA A 266 -15.61 -15.99 -21.67
C ALA A 266 -17.05 -15.52 -21.43
N THR A 267 -17.26 -14.63 -20.46
CA THR A 267 -18.58 -14.06 -20.15
C THR A 267 -19.10 -13.16 -21.26
N TYR A 268 -18.24 -12.65 -22.15
CA TYR A 268 -18.66 -11.96 -23.36
C TYR A 268 -18.88 -12.95 -24.52
N GLY A 269 -17.90 -13.83 -24.78
CA GLY A 269 -17.90 -14.70 -25.96
C GLY A 269 -18.95 -15.81 -25.94
N VAL A 270 -19.27 -16.39 -24.77
CA VAL A 270 -20.31 -17.41 -24.66
C VAL A 270 -21.71 -16.84 -24.94
N PRO A 271 -22.14 -15.73 -24.29
CA PRO A 271 -23.40 -15.06 -24.65
C PRO A 271 -23.42 -14.54 -26.09
N LEU A 272 -22.29 -14.07 -26.64
CA LEU A 272 -22.22 -13.68 -28.04
C LEU A 272 -22.52 -14.86 -28.97
N ALA A 273 -21.89 -16.02 -28.74
CA ALA A 273 -22.18 -17.23 -29.52
C ALA A 273 -23.66 -17.65 -29.41
N LEU A 274 -24.21 -17.68 -28.19
CA LEU A 274 -25.61 -18.05 -27.98
C LEU A 274 -26.57 -17.05 -28.64
N GLY A 275 -26.33 -15.76 -28.47
CA GLY A 275 -27.17 -14.71 -29.05
C GLY A 275 -27.13 -14.72 -30.58
N LEU A 276 -25.94 -14.83 -31.19
CA LEU A 276 -25.80 -14.95 -32.64
C LEU A 276 -26.46 -16.23 -33.16
N PHE A 277 -26.39 -17.33 -32.41
CA PHE A 277 -27.05 -18.58 -32.76
C PHE A 277 -28.58 -18.43 -32.75
N LEU A 278 -29.13 -17.76 -31.73
CA LEU A 278 -30.57 -17.48 -31.63
C LEU A 278 -31.07 -16.53 -32.73
N ILE A 279 -30.24 -15.57 -33.15
CA ILE A 279 -30.53 -14.65 -34.26
C ILE A 279 -30.42 -15.36 -35.62
N GLY A 280 -29.72 -16.49 -35.69
CA GLY A 280 -29.49 -17.27 -36.92
C GLY A 280 -28.26 -16.84 -37.72
N VAL A 281 -27.30 -16.15 -37.10
CA VAL A 281 -26.06 -15.72 -37.77
C VAL A 281 -25.13 -16.90 -38.05
N PRO A 282 -24.72 -17.12 -39.32
CA PRO A 282 -23.81 -18.22 -39.65
C PRO A 282 -22.50 -18.11 -38.87
N GLY A 283 -22.00 -19.25 -38.41
CA GLY A 283 -20.75 -19.29 -37.64
C GLY A 283 -20.85 -18.65 -36.24
N ALA A 284 -22.04 -18.58 -35.63
CA ALA A 284 -22.21 -18.03 -34.27
C ALA A 284 -21.17 -18.52 -33.24
N PHE A 285 -20.92 -19.84 -33.17
CA PHE A 285 -19.90 -20.42 -32.28
C PHE A 285 -18.46 -20.02 -32.67
N LEU A 286 -18.18 -19.80 -33.96
CA LEU A 286 -16.89 -19.29 -34.41
C LEU A 286 -16.66 -17.91 -33.81
N TRP A 287 -17.64 -17.01 -33.94
CA TRP A 287 -17.52 -15.63 -33.49
C TRP A 287 -17.43 -15.50 -31.98
N GLY A 288 -18.16 -16.32 -31.21
CA GLY A 288 -17.99 -16.38 -29.77
C GLY A 288 -16.62 -16.92 -29.34
N ALA A 289 -16.11 -17.98 -29.98
CA ALA A 289 -14.75 -18.47 -29.73
C ALA A 289 -13.68 -17.42 -30.10
N PHE A 290 -13.89 -16.71 -31.21
CA PHE A 290 -13.06 -15.56 -31.60
C PHE A 290 -13.09 -14.46 -30.55
N ALA A 291 -14.26 -14.16 -29.98
CA ALA A 291 -14.35 -13.19 -28.89
C ALA A 291 -13.58 -13.61 -27.65
N ILE A 292 -13.57 -14.91 -27.30
CA ILE A 292 -12.78 -15.39 -26.15
C ILE A 292 -11.28 -15.18 -26.37
N VAL A 293 -10.79 -15.44 -27.60
CA VAL A 293 -9.36 -15.38 -27.92
C VAL A 293 -8.89 -13.97 -28.29
N LEU A 294 -9.59 -13.30 -29.18
CA LEU A 294 -9.15 -12.04 -29.78
C LEU A 294 -9.28 -10.85 -28.81
N ARG A 295 -10.20 -10.93 -27.84
CA ARG A 295 -10.35 -9.92 -26.78
C ARG A 295 -9.20 -9.93 -25.76
N PHE A 296 -8.22 -10.83 -25.88
CA PHE A 296 -6.92 -10.64 -25.22
C PHE A 296 -6.11 -9.48 -25.83
N VAL A 297 -6.43 -9.04 -27.05
CA VAL A 297 -5.81 -7.88 -27.71
C VAL A 297 -6.67 -6.64 -27.42
N PRO A 298 -6.18 -5.68 -26.60
CA PRO A 298 -6.92 -4.46 -26.30
C PRO A 298 -7.28 -3.69 -27.57
N TYR A 299 -8.46 -3.07 -27.57
CA TYR A 299 -9.06 -2.29 -28.67
C TYR A 299 -9.35 -3.06 -29.96
N LEU A 300 -8.43 -3.87 -30.46
CA LEU A 300 -8.61 -4.69 -31.66
C LEU A 300 -9.61 -5.80 -31.46
N GLY A 301 -9.54 -6.51 -30.33
CA GLY A 301 -10.40 -7.64 -30.03
C GLY A 301 -11.89 -7.32 -30.10
N PRO A 302 -12.37 -6.36 -29.29
CA PRO A 302 -13.77 -5.93 -29.32
C PRO A 302 -14.24 -5.49 -30.72
N VAL A 303 -13.43 -4.69 -31.42
CA VAL A 303 -13.77 -4.18 -32.76
C VAL A 303 -13.92 -5.31 -33.77
N LEU A 304 -12.95 -6.23 -33.85
CA LEU A 304 -12.99 -7.32 -34.82
C LEU A 304 -14.14 -8.30 -34.50
N CYS A 305 -14.40 -8.55 -33.22
CA CYS A 305 -15.53 -9.39 -32.78
C CYS A 305 -16.90 -8.74 -33.00
N ALA A 306 -16.97 -7.42 -33.12
CA ALA A 306 -18.20 -6.71 -33.46
C ALA A 306 -18.41 -6.61 -34.98
N VAL A 307 -17.36 -6.21 -35.72
CA VAL A 307 -17.44 -5.89 -37.14
C VAL A 307 -17.76 -7.12 -37.98
N PHE A 308 -17.07 -8.24 -37.79
CA PHE A 308 -17.25 -9.38 -38.67
C PHE A 308 -18.64 -10.05 -38.56
N PRO A 309 -19.20 -10.33 -37.37
CA PRO A 309 -20.56 -10.86 -37.27
C PRO A 309 -21.61 -9.89 -37.81
N LEU A 310 -21.41 -8.58 -37.61
CA LEU A 310 -22.33 -7.55 -38.10
C LEU A 310 -22.32 -7.46 -39.63
N LEU A 311 -21.13 -7.52 -40.26
CA LEU A 311 -21.00 -7.58 -41.72
C LEU A 311 -21.66 -8.84 -42.28
N LEU A 312 -21.51 -9.97 -41.60
CA LEU A 312 -22.13 -11.22 -42.01
C LEU A 312 -23.66 -11.16 -41.89
N ALA A 313 -24.18 -10.64 -40.78
CA ALA A 313 -25.62 -10.39 -40.62
C ALA A 313 -26.16 -9.45 -41.70
N PHE A 314 -25.37 -8.45 -42.11
CA PHE A 314 -25.73 -7.53 -43.19
C PHE A 314 -25.77 -8.22 -44.56
N ALA A 315 -24.84 -9.13 -44.82
CA ALA A 315 -24.73 -9.86 -46.08
C ALA A 315 -25.79 -10.98 -46.23
N VAL A 316 -26.13 -11.68 -45.13
CA VAL A 316 -26.93 -12.91 -45.16
C VAL A 316 -28.43 -12.65 -45.23
N ASP A 317 -28.98 -11.79 -44.36
CA ASP A 317 -30.42 -11.49 -44.33
C ASP A 317 -30.78 -10.46 -45.42
N PRO A 318 -31.79 -10.69 -46.27
CA PRO A 318 -32.32 -9.66 -47.17
C PRO A 318 -32.88 -8.44 -46.41
N GLY A 319 -33.38 -8.64 -45.18
CA GLY A 319 -33.94 -7.58 -44.33
C GLY A 319 -32.91 -6.91 -43.41
N TRP A 320 -33.38 -5.91 -42.62
CA TRP A 320 -32.56 -5.21 -41.61
C TRP A 320 -32.63 -5.86 -40.23
N SER A 321 -33.56 -6.80 -40.02
CA SER A 321 -33.86 -7.38 -38.71
C SER A 321 -32.63 -8.06 -38.10
N MET A 322 -31.96 -8.93 -38.85
CA MET A 322 -30.80 -9.66 -38.37
C MET A 322 -29.65 -8.73 -37.97
N VAL A 323 -29.44 -7.65 -38.73
CA VAL A 323 -28.40 -6.64 -38.47
C VAL A 323 -28.73 -5.87 -37.19
N ILE A 324 -29.98 -5.43 -37.02
CA ILE A 324 -30.41 -4.65 -35.85
C ILE A 324 -30.32 -5.49 -34.58
N TRP A 325 -30.80 -6.74 -34.61
CA TRP A 325 -30.69 -7.64 -33.45
C TRP A 325 -29.24 -8.00 -33.14
N THR A 326 -28.40 -8.20 -34.16
CA THR A 326 -26.96 -8.45 -33.97
C THR A 326 -26.26 -7.24 -33.37
N LEU A 327 -26.54 -6.04 -33.87
CA LEU A 327 -26.02 -4.79 -33.32
C LEU A 327 -26.50 -4.58 -31.88
N GLY A 328 -27.78 -4.79 -31.61
CA GLY A 328 -28.37 -4.70 -30.28
C GLY A 328 -27.72 -5.68 -29.30
N LEU A 329 -27.49 -6.93 -29.73
CA LEU A 329 -26.77 -7.93 -28.93
C LEU A 329 -25.34 -7.46 -28.60
N ILE A 330 -24.58 -7.03 -29.61
CA ILE A 330 -23.19 -6.59 -29.43
C ILE A 330 -23.13 -5.37 -28.50
N VAL A 331 -23.98 -4.36 -28.73
CA VAL A 331 -24.04 -3.15 -27.91
C VAL A 331 -24.41 -3.50 -26.47
N MET A 332 -25.39 -4.37 -26.27
CA MET A 332 -25.82 -4.79 -24.93
C MET A 332 -24.70 -5.55 -24.21
N LEU A 333 -24.01 -6.45 -24.90
CA LEU A 333 -22.87 -7.17 -24.33
C LEU A 333 -21.70 -6.23 -24.01
N GLU A 334 -21.42 -5.23 -24.84
CA GLU A 334 -20.40 -4.21 -24.55
C GLU A 334 -20.78 -3.36 -23.32
N VAL A 335 -22.02 -2.89 -23.24
CA VAL A 335 -22.49 -2.11 -22.09
C VAL A 335 -22.42 -2.93 -20.79
N VAL A 336 -22.90 -4.18 -20.81
CA VAL A 336 -22.86 -5.07 -19.65
C VAL A 336 -21.42 -5.43 -19.28
N SER A 337 -20.58 -5.72 -20.27
CA SER A 337 -19.15 -6.01 -20.03
C SER A 337 -18.46 -4.83 -19.36
N ASN A 338 -18.55 -3.65 -19.95
CA ASN A 338 -17.74 -2.49 -19.55
C ASN A 338 -18.27 -1.82 -18.27
N ASN A 339 -19.57 -1.90 -17.98
CA ASN A 339 -20.17 -1.21 -16.82
C ASN A 339 -20.51 -2.13 -15.64
N ILE A 340 -20.59 -3.44 -15.85
CA ILE A 340 -20.97 -4.41 -14.79
C ILE A 340 -19.85 -5.41 -14.56
N ILE A 341 -19.48 -6.16 -15.60
CA ILE A 341 -18.55 -7.28 -15.47
C ILE A 341 -17.14 -6.77 -15.13
N GLU A 342 -16.62 -5.80 -15.89
CA GLU A 342 -15.27 -5.26 -15.71
C GLU A 342 -15.08 -4.60 -14.33
N PRO A 343 -15.95 -3.68 -13.85
CA PRO A 343 -15.80 -3.12 -12.52
C PRO A 343 -15.90 -4.16 -11.40
N TRP A 344 -16.79 -5.16 -11.57
CA TRP A 344 -16.97 -6.24 -10.60
C TRP A 344 -15.75 -7.18 -10.54
N LEU A 345 -15.15 -7.51 -11.69
CA LEU A 345 -13.99 -8.40 -11.77
C LEU A 345 -12.67 -7.69 -11.45
N TYR A 346 -12.50 -6.44 -11.87
CA TYR A 346 -11.25 -5.71 -11.65
C TYR A 346 -11.20 -5.02 -10.29
N GLY A 347 -12.33 -4.73 -9.64
CA GLY A 347 -12.40 -4.20 -8.27
C GLY A 347 -11.57 -2.93 -8.06
N ALA A 348 -11.28 -2.59 -6.79
CA ALA A 348 -10.29 -1.57 -6.46
C ALA A 348 -8.98 -1.89 -7.21
N SER A 349 -8.57 -0.94 -8.06
CA SER A 349 -7.59 -1.05 -9.15
C SER A 349 -6.43 -2.06 -8.97
N THR A 350 -5.88 -2.55 -10.09
CA THR A 350 -4.72 -3.45 -10.20
C THR A 350 -3.43 -2.97 -9.52
N GLY A 351 -3.46 -1.83 -8.82
CA GLY A 351 -2.33 -1.13 -8.22
C GLY A 351 -1.61 -0.21 -9.19
N LEU A 352 -2.13 -0.06 -10.42
CA LEU A 352 -1.57 0.78 -11.47
C LEU A 352 -2.44 2.02 -11.68
N SER A 353 -1.80 3.17 -11.83
CA SER A 353 -2.48 4.40 -12.24
C SER A 353 -3.03 4.26 -13.67
N PRO A 354 -4.24 4.78 -13.97
CA PRO A 354 -4.80 4.78 -15.32
C PRO A 354 -3.87 5.42 -16.36
N LEU A 355 -3.18 6.50 -15.99
CA LEU A 355 -2.21 7.18 -16.84
C LEU A 355 -1.06 6.22 -17.20
N SER A 356 -0.59 5.45 -16.24
CA SER A 356 0.52 4.51 -16.40
C SER A 356 0.16 3.36 -17.33
N ILE A 357 -1.10 2.92 -17.34
CA ILE A 357 -1.59 1.92 -18.31
C ILE A 357 -1.53 2.46 -19.74
N ILE A 358 -1.95 3.70 -19.97
CA ILE A 358 -1.92 4.34 -21.30
C ILE A 358 -0.47 4.53 -21.77
N ILE A 359 0.39 5.09 -20.91
CA ILE A 359 1.81 5.30 -21.23
C ILE A 359 2.51 3.98 -21.51
N ALA A 360 2.24 2.95 -20.70
CA ALA A 360 2.77 1.60 -20.93
C ALA A 360 2.31 1.04 -22.27
N ALA A 361 1.01 1.15 -22.59
CA ALA A 361 0.48 0.65 -23.86
C ALA A 361 1.17 1.33 -25.05
N MET A 362 1.36 2.65 -25.01
CA MET A 362 2.10 3.37 -26.04
C MET A 362 3.56 2.92 -26.12
N PHE A 363 4.26 2.87 -24.99
CA PHE A 363 5.67 2.49 -24.90
C PHE A 363 5.92 1.07 -25.44
N TRP A 364 5.19 0.07 -24.95
CA TRP A 364 5.38 -1.32 -25.36
C TRP A 364 4.94 -1.55 -26.82
N THR A 365 3.91 -0.83 -27.30
CA THR A 365 3.51 -0.90 -28.71
C THR A 365 4.58 -0.33 -29.63
N THR A 366 5.23 0.77 -29.27
CA THR A 366 6.35 1.31 -30.05
C THR A 366 7.56 0.36 -30.04
N LEU A 367 7.79 -0.35 -28.93
CA LEU A 367 8.94 -1.23 -28.78
C LEU A 367 8.77 -2.53 -29.57
N TRP A 368 7.65 -3.23 -29.39
CA TRP A 368 7.41 -4.59 -29.89
C TRP A 368 6.17 -4.73 -30.78
N GLY A 369 5.54 -3.63 -31.18
CA GLY A 369 4.37 -3.63 -32.06
C GLY A 369 3.12 -4.23 -31.39
N PRO A 370 2.26 -4.95 -32.15
CA PRO A 370 1.03 -5.53 -31.61
C PRO A 370 1.26 -6.51 -30.44
N VAL A 371 2.39 -7.23 -30.43
CA VAL A 371 2.71 -8.15 -29.33
C VAL A 371 3.04 -7.37 -28.06
N GLY A 372 3.72 -6.23 -28.18
CA GLY A 372 3.97 -5.32 -27.07
C GLY A 372 2.69 -4.77 -26.45
N LEU A 373 1.68 -4.45 -27.28
CA LEU A 373 0.36 -4.03 -26.77
C LEU A 373 -0.30 -5.11 -25.90
N ILE A 374 -0.25 -6.37 -26.33
CA ILE A 374 -0.81 -7.52 -25.58
C ILE A 374 -0.06 -7.72 -24.25
N LEU A 375 1.27 -7.58 -24.28
CA LEU A 375 2.12 -7.76 -23.10
C LEU A 375 2.26 -6.51 -22.24
N SER A 376 1.67 -5.38 -22.63
CA SER A 376 1.86 -4.09 -21.96
C SER A 376 1.49 -4.15 -20.48
N THR A 377 0.26 -4.56 -20.18
CA THR A 377 -0.25 -4.68 -18.81
C THR A 377 0.57 -5.64 -17.95
N PRO A 378 0.80 -6.91 -18.33
CA PRO A 378 1.54 -7.84 -17.49
C PRO A 378 3.01 -7.44 -17.28
N LEU A 379 3.70 -6.91 -18.30
CA LEU A 379 5.08 -6.44 -18.14
C LEU A 379 5.16 -5.22 -17.23
N THR A 380 4.20 -4.31 -17.32
CA THR A 380 4.14 -3.12 -16.46
C THR A 380 3.85 -3.49 -15.01
N VAL A 381 3.00 -4.50 -14.78
CA VAL A 381 2.80 -5.06 -13.44
C VAL A 381 4.09 -5.70 -12.91
N CYS A 382 4.85 -6.43 -13.73
CA CYS A 382 6.17 -6.95 -13.31
C CYS A 382 7.10 -5.81 -12.88
N LEU A 383 7.19 -4.73 -13.67
CA LEU A 383 8.02 -3.57 -13.35
C LEU A 383 7.58 -2.90 -12.04
N LEU A 384 6.27 -2.75 -11.83
CA LEU A 384 5.71 -2.22 -10.58
C LEU A 384 6.13 -3.07 -9.38
N VAL A 385 5.96 -4.39 -9.46
CA VAL A 385 6.32 -5.31 -8.35
C VAL A 385 7.81 -5.32 -8.08
N LEU A 386 8.64 -5.29 -9.12
CA LEU A 386 10.08 -5.12 -8.97
C LEU A 386 10.41 -3.80 -8.26
N GLY A 387 9.68 -2.73 -8.56
CA GLY A 387 9.84 -1.44 -7.88
C GLY A 387 9.53 -1.51 -6.38
N ARG A 388 8.48 -2.23 -5.98
CA ARG A 388 8.12 -2.39 -4.56
C ARG A 388 9.21 -3.07 -3.72
N HIS A 389 9.89 -4.04 -4.31
CA HIS A 389 10.82 -4.91 -3.57
C HIS A 389 12.28 -4.51 -3.74
N LEU A 390 12.65 -3.87 -4.86
CA LEU A 390 14.03 -3.52 -5.15
C LEU A 390 14.24 -2.02 -4.95
N PRO A 391 15.02 -1.58 -3.94
CA PRO A 391 15.19 -0.16 -3.62
C PRO A 391 15.69 0.69 -4.80
N GLY A 392 16.51 0.12 -5.68
CA GLY A 392 17.01 0.80 -6.88
C GLY A 392 15.97 1.00 -7.99
N LEU A 393 14.83 0.31 -7.90
CA LEU A 393 13.72 0.35 -8.86
C LEU A 393 12.44 0.96 -8.27
N SER A 394 12.47 1.45 -7.03
CA SER A 394 11.32 2.04 -6.32
C SER A 394 10.63 3.17 -7.10
N PHE A 395 11.36 3.84 -7.99
CA PHE A 395 10.77 4.83 -8.90
C PHE A 395 9.63 4.25 -9.76
N PHE A 396 9.66 2.96 -10.11
CA PHE A 396 8.57 2.32 -10.85
C PHE A 396 7.30 2.23 -10.01
N GLU A 397 7.42 1.97 -8.71
CA GLU A 397 6.27 2.05 -7.80
C GLU A 397 5.72 3.47 -7.74
N THR A 398 6.60 4.47 -7.63
CA THR A 398 6.19 5.88 -7.59
C THR A 398 5.51 6.35 -8.87
N MET A 399 6.03 5.96 -10.05
CA MET A 399 5.51 6.43 -11.34
C MET A 399 4.35 5.58 -11.89
N LEU A 400 4.35 4.27 -11.59
CA LEU A 400 3.33 3.35 -12.13
C LEU A 400 2.21 3.09 -11.11
N GLY A 401 2.48 3.25 -9.81
CA GLY A 401 1.57 2.95 -8.73
C GLY A 401 0.33 3.84 -8.72
N SER A 402 -0.77 3.28 -8.20
CA SER A 402 -2.01 4.03 -7.91
C SER A 402 -2.02 4.61 -6.50
N GLU A 403 -1.03 4.30 -5.68
CA GLU A 403 -0.94 4.78 -4.30
C GLU A 403 -0.52 6.25 -4.24
N PRO A 404 -1.01 6.99 -3.23
CA PRO A 404 -0.61 8.36 -3.00
C PRO A 404 0.92 8.46 -2.82
N VAL A 405 1.62 9.07 -3.80
CA VAL A 405 3.10 9.19 -3.85
C VAL A 405 3.73 9.85 -2.62
N LEU A 406 2.98 10.67 -1.90
CA LEU A 406 3.41 11.35 -0.68
C LEU A 406 2.52 10.88 0.46
N ASP A 407 3.14 10.59 1.61
CA ASP A 407 2.42 10.36 2.87
C ASP A 407 1.61 11.61 3.28
N VAL A 408 0.64 11.42 4.18
CA VAL A 408 -0.26 12.49 4.62
C VAL A 408 0.51 13.70 5.19
N PRO A 409 1.57 13.53 6.02
CA PRO A 409 2.38 14.66 6.49
C PRO A 409 3.07 15.45 5.37
N ASN A 410 3.69 14.80 4.38
CA ASN A 410 4.34 15.52 3.27
C ASN A 410 3.31 16.21 2.36
N ARG A 411 2.14 15.61 2.15
CA ARG A 411 1.03 16.25 1.43
C ARG A 411 0.56 17.51 2.14
N LEU A 412 0.35 17.41 3.46
CA LEU A 412 -0.06 18.55 4.27
C LEU A 412 1.01 19.65 4.22
N TYR A 413 2.28 19.30 4.39
CA TYR A 413 3.41 20.23 4.23
C TYR A 413 3.42 20.94 2.87
N GLN A 414 3.25 20.20 1.78
CA GLN A 414 3.27 20.77 0.42
C GLN A 414 2.06 21.67 0.14
N ARG A 415 0.85 21.28 0.56
CA ARG A 415 -0.37 22.09 0.39
C ARG A 415 -0.24 23.43 1.12
N LEU A 416 0.28 23.40 2.35
CA LEU A 416 0.56 24.60 3.13
C LEU A 416 1.65 25.48 2.51
N LEU A 417 2.72 24.91 1.94
CA LEU A 417 3.73 25.66 1.20
C LEU A 417 3.17 26.28 -0.10
N ALA A 418 2.23 25.60 -0.76
CA ALA A 418 1.54 26.13 -1.93
C ALA A 418 0.52 27.23 -1.57
N GLY A 419 0.27 27.48 -0.29
CA GLY A 419 -0.76 28.40 0.18
C GLY A 419 -2.19 27.90 -0.04
N ASN A 420 -2.38 26.60 -0.30
CA ASN A 420 -3.69 26.00 -0.48
C ASN A 420 -4.19 25.44 0.86
N VAL A 421 -4.68 26.34 1.72
CA VAL A 421 -5.15 25.99 3.06
C VAL A 421 -6.45 25.19 3.01
N ILE A 422 -7.35 25.49 2.07
CA ILE A 422 -8.62 24.77 1.90
C ILE A 422 -8.37 23.28 1.65
N ASP A 423 -7.52 22.94 0.67
CA ASP A 423 -7.15 21.54 0.43
C ASP A 423 -6.42 20.94 1.65
N ALA A 424 -5.62 21.72 2.39
CA ALA A 424 -4.94 21.24 3.58
C ALA A 424 -5.95 20.88 4.69
N THR A 425 -7.02 21.64 4.83
CA THR A 425 -8.12 21.38 5.76
C THR A 425 -8.93 20.18 5.35
N GLU A 426 -9.33 20.06 4.08
CA GLU A 426 -10.00 18.84 3.60
C GLU A 426 -9.16 17.59 3.87
N LEU A 427 -7.85 17.64 3.63
CA LEU A 427 -6.94 16.54 3.94
C LEU A 427 -6.89 16.20 5.44
N ALA A 428 -6.95 17.23 6.29
CA ALA A 428 -6.92 17.05 7.74
C ALA A 428 -8.24 16.46 8.25
N THR A 429 -9.38 16.98 7.80
CA THR A 429 -10.71 16.49 8.16
C THR A 429 -10.91 15.05 7.68
N ASP A 430 -10.57 14.72 6.43
CA ASP A 430 -10.61 13.35 5.92
C ASP A 430 -9.75 12.38 6.76
N ALA A 431 -8.56 12.84 7.21
CA ALA A 431 -7.69 12.04 8.06
C ALA A 431 -8.30 11.83 9.46
N ILE A 432 -8.86 12.88 10.06
CA ILE A 432 -9.53 12.82 11.38
C ILE A 432 -10.74 11.88 11.32
N ASP A 433 -11.58 11.99 10.28
CA ASP A 433 -12.74 11.12 10.08
C ASP A 433 -12.32 9.65 9.91
N GLY A 434 -11.23 9.41 9.17
CA GLY A 434 -10.62 8.10 9.03
C GLY A 434 -10.17 7.50 10.36
N TYR A 435 -9.59 8.32 11.24
CA TYR A 435 -9.22 7.89 12.60
C TYR A 435 -10.44 7.71 13.50
N ALA A 436 -11.46 8.57 13.39
CA ALA A 436 -12.68 8.48 14.19
C ALA A 436 -13.41 7.14 14.01
N ALA A 437 -13.35 6.56 12.81
CA ALA A 437 -13.88 5.21 12.54
C ALA A 437 -13.20 4.09 13.35
N GLN A 438 -12.01 4.32 13.91
CA GLN A 438 -11.25 3.34 14.68
C GLN A 438 -11.52 3.40 16.19
N TYR A 439 -12.13 4.48 16.68
CA TYR A 439 -12.38 4.70 18.10
C TYR A 439 -13.88 4.55 18.43
N GLU A 440 -14.19 3.88 19.53
CA GLU A 440 -15.56 3.75 20.05
C GLU A 440 -15.68 4.42 21.43
N GLY A 441 -16.75 5.19 21.66
CA GLY A 441 -17.03 5.81 22.96
C GLY A 441 -17.26 7.33 22.91
N ALA A 442 -17.45 7.93 24.09
CA ALA A 442 -17.78 9.36 24.23
C ALA A 442 -16.63 10.33 23.88
N ASP A 443 -15.39 9.81 23.87
CA ASP A 443 -14.15 10.53 23.58
C ASP A 443 -13.55 10.17 22.22
N ALA A 444 -14.23 9.34 21.40
CA ALA A 444 -13.71 8.84 20.13
C ALA A 444 -13.26 9.96 19.17
N THR A 445 -14.03 11.05 19.09
CA THR A 445 -13.68 12.23 18.29
C THR A 445 -12.45 12.96 18.85
N ALA A 446 -12.32 13.06 20.18
CA ALA A 446 -11.14 13.67 20.81
C ALA A 446 -9.89 12.82 20.52
N ASP A 447 -10.00 11.50 20.65
CA ASP A 447 -8.91 10.55 20.37
C ASP A 447 -8.50 10.58 18.89
N ALA A 448 -9.44 10.76 17.96
CA ALA A 448 -9.18 10.92 16.53
C ALA A 448 -8.41 12.21 16.21
N VAL A 449 -8.78 13.34 16.82
CA VAL A 449 -8.04 14.61 16.67
C VAL A 449 -6.62 14.48 17.26
N VAL A 450 -6.48 13.79 18.40
CA VAL A 450 -5.18 13.50 19.00
C VAL A 450 -4.33 12.60 18.09
N GLU A 451 -4.92 11.57 17.48
CA GLU A 451 -4.26 10.73 16.48
C GLU A 451 -3.77 11.58 15.30
N PHE A 452 -4.62 12.44 14.75
CA PHE A 452 -4.23 13.34 13.66
C PHE A 452 -3.05 14.23 14.05
N TYR A 453 -3.04 14.80 15.27
CA TYR A 453 -1.91 15.59 15.72
C TYR A 453 -0.61 14.79 15.79
N ASP A 454 -0.64 13.58 16.35
CA ASP A 454 0.55 12.75 16.51
C ASP A 454 1.03 12.14 15.19
N ALA A 455 0.12 11.65 14.35
CA ALA A 455 0.42 10.96 13.11
C ALA A 455 0.68 11.91 11.93
N VAL A 456 0.08 13.11 11.93
CA VAL A 456 0.11 14.03 10.78
C VAL A 456 0.68 15.40 11.12
N ALA A 457 0.05 16.15 12.04
CA ALA A 457 0.37 17.58 12.22
C ALA A 457 1.76 17.80 12.85
N ILE A 458 2.12 17.06 13.90
CA ILE A 458 3.43 17.15 14.57
C ILE A 458 4.56 16.70 13.63
N PRO A 459 4.45 15.57 12.89
CA PRO A 459 5.41 15.23 11.82
C PRO A 459 5.54 16.31 10.75
N THR A 460 4.44 16.97 10.36
CA THR A 460 4.45 18.10 9.41
C THR A 460 5.23 19.29 9.95
N LEU A 461 5.05 19.65 11.23
CA LEU A 461 5.86 20.67 11.91
C LEU A 461 7.34 20.27 12.02
N ARG A 462 7.63 18.97 12.18
CA ARG A 462 9.01 18.44 12.20
C ARG A 462 9.69 18.61 10.85
N LEU A 463 9.00 18.29 9.74
CA LEU A 463 9.49 18.54 8.38
C LEU A 463 9.81 20.02 8.16
N ALA A 464 8.89 20.90 8.57
CA ALA A 464 9.10 22.34 8.48
C ALA A 464 10.31 22.82 9.30
N SER A 465 10.47 22.32 10.53
CA SER A 465 11.60 22.66 11.40
C SER A 465 12.94 22.16 10.85
N ALA A 466 12.99 20.94 10.31
CA ALA A 466 14.19 20.40 9.66
C ALA A 466 14.60 21.23 8.44
N ASN A 467 13.64 21.53 7.55
CA ASN A 467 13.89 22.32 6.33
C ASN A 467 14.17 23.80 6.60
N HIS A 468 13.76 24.33 7.76
CA HIS A 468 13.98 25.71 8.18
C HIS A 468 15.46 26.11 8.11
N THR A 469 16.35 25.20 8.53
CA THR A 469 17.80 25.46 8.58
C THR A 469 18.55 25.06 7.32
N ALA A 470 18.00 24.14 6.53
CA ALA A 470 18.69 23.53 5.39
C ALA A 470 18.36 24.17 4.04
N ALA A 471 17.08 24.45 3.74
CA ALA A 471 16.65 24.74 2.36
C ALA A 471 15.48 25.75 2.21
N ALA A 472 14.70 26.01 3.27
CA ALA A 472 13.51 26.86 3.14
C ALA A 472 13.83 28.35 2.93
N THR A 473 13.14 29.00 1.99
CA THR A 473 13.18 30.47 1.81
C THR A 473 12.36 31.16 2.91
N ALA A 474 12.53 32.48 3.07
CA ALA A 474 11.70 33.24 4.01
C ALA A 474 10.21 33.18 3.66
N GLN A 475 9.89 33.17 2.37
CA GLN A 475 8.53 33.03 1.87
C GLN A 475 7.95 31.65 2.22
N HIS A 476 8.68 30.56 1.99
CA HIS A 476 8.23 29.21 2.38
C HIS A 476 7.94 29.10 3.87
N ARG A 477 8.78 29.72 4.71
CA ARG A 477 8.57 29.73 6.16
C ARG A 477 7.30 30.47 6.55
N LEU A 478 7.09 31.67 6.00
CA LEU A 478 5.91 32.49 6.31
C LEU A 478 4.62 31.81 5.81
N GLN A 479 4.61 31.33 4.57
CA GLN A 479 3.44 30.63 4.01
C GLN A 479 3.07 29.40 4.84
N PHE A 480 4.07 28.60 5.21
CA PHE A 480 3.82 27.43 6.05
C PHE A 480 3.27 27.81 7.44
N THR A 481 3.86 28.79 8.14
CA THR A 481 3.41 29.12 9.50
C THR A 481 2.05 29.80 9.51
N THR A 482 1.77 30.69 8.55
CA THR A 482 0.43 31.28 8.38
C THR A 482 -0.60 30.22 8.02
N GLY A 483 -0.33 29.38 7.01
CA GLY A 483 -1.28 28.34 6.59
C GLY A 483 -1.53 27.29 7.67
N MET A 484 -0.50 26.89 8.43
CA MET A 484 -0.68 25.95 9.54
C MET A 484 -1.48 26.56 10.69
N ALA A 485 -1.34 27.87 10.94
CA ALA A 485 -2.15 28.57 11.93
C ALA A 485 -3.63 28.64 11.51
N GLU A 486 -3.90 28.95 10.24
CA GLU A 486 -5.25 28.95 9.67
C GLU A 486 -5.89 27.55 9.72
N LEU A 487 -5.16 26.53 9.28
CA LEU A 487 -5.59 25.12 9.37
C LEU A 487 -5.92 24.72 10.80
N LEU A 488 -5.05 25.06 11.76
CA LEU A 488 -5.27 24.73 13.17
C LEU A 488 -6.50 25.44 13.73
N GLN A 489 -6.77 26.67 13.29
CA GLN A 489 -7.97 27.41 13.66
C GLN A 489 -9.23 26.73 13.09
N GLU A 490 -9.23 26.32 11.82
CA GLU A 490 -10.35 25.61 11.22
C GLU A 490 -10.64 24.28 11.94
N ILE A 491 -9.61 23.52 12.30
CA ILE A 491 -9.76 22.30 13.11
C ILE A 491 -10.34 22.63 14.51
N GLN A 492 -9.92 23.72 15.15
CA GLN A 492 -10.47 24.11 16.46
C GLN A 492 -11.93 24.59 16.37
N ASP A 493 -12.32 25.21 15.26
CA ASP A 493 -13.68 25.66 15.02
C ASP A 493 -14.61 24.47 14.70
N GLU A 494 -14.12 23.47 13.97
CA GLU A 494 -14.86 22.24 13.64
C GLU A 494 -15.01 21.29 14.83
N TRP A 495 -13.97 21.14 15.65
CA TRP A 495 -13.97 20.34 16.89
C TRP A 495 -13.72 21.20 18.13
N PRO A 496 -14.69 22.00 18.59
CA PRO A 496 -14.48 22.92 19.69
C PRO A 496 -14.35 22.20 21.04
N VAL A 497 -13.50 22.73 21.91
CA VAL A 497 -13.37 22.30 23.32
C VAL A 497 -14.72 22.44 24.02
N ARG A 498 -15.22 21.35 24.60
CA ARG A 498 -16.48 21.34 25.36
C ARG A 498 -16.37 22.30 26.56
N ALA A 499 -17.25 23.29 26.63
CA ALA A 499 -17.36 24.17 27.80
C ALA A 499 -17.90 23.35 28.99
N GLY A 500 -17.02 22.88 29.87
CA GLY A 500 -17.44 22.25 31.12
C GLY A 500 -18.21 23.25 32.01
N ASP A 501 -19.20 22.74 32.75
CA ASP A 501 -19.88 23.46 33.83
C ASP A 501 -18.84 24.10 34.76
N ASP A 502 -19.00 25.39 35.06
CA ASP A 502 -18.03 26.20 35.80
C ASP A 502 -17.66 25.63 37.19
N ASP A 503 -18.49 24.75 37.76
CA ASP A 503 -18.26 24.13 39.08
C ASP A 503 -17.23 22.98 39.06
N ALA A 504 -16.95 22.35 37.90
CA ALA A 504 -15.97 21.26 37.78
C ALA A 504 -14.51 21.74 37.63
N ARG A 505 -14.28 23.05 37.43
CA ARG A 505 -12.96 23.65 37.12
C ARG A 505 -12.04 23.85 38.34
N ARG A 506 -12.16 23.03 39.39
CA ARG A 506 -11.37 23.15 40.63
C ARG A 506 -10.05 22.36 40.64
N GLY A 507 -9.63 21.78 39.51
CA GLY A 507 -8.37 21.05 39.35
C GLY A 507 -7.15 21.91 39.02
N ALA A 508 -5.96 21.29 38.97
CA ALA A 508 -4.72 21.92 38.55
C ALA A 508 -4.82 22.48 37.12
N ARG A 509 -4.34 23.71 36.88
CA ARG A 509 -4.40 24.31 35.54
C ARG A 509 -3.17 23.94 34.74
N ILE A 510 -3.38 23.69 33.45
CA ILE A 510 -2.30 23.30 32.55
C ILE A 510 -1.92 24.50 31.67
N HIS A 511 -0.65 24.84 31.65
CA HIS A 511 -0.08 25.91 30.84
C HIS A 511 0.76 25.30 29.71
N CYS A 512 0.30 25.43 28.46
CA CYS A 512 1.06 24.99 27.30
C CYS A 512 1.91 26.13 26.74
N LEU A 513 3.20 25.86 26.56
CA LEU A 513 4.22 26.85 26.20
C LEU A 513 5.07 26.36 25.02
N GLY A 514 5.10 27.11 23.92
CA GLY A 514 6.07 26.91 22.85
C GLY A 514 7.44 27.45 23.27
N ALA A 515 8.52 26.72 23.04
CA ALA A 515 9.84 27.04 23.60
C ALA A 515 10.50 28.28 22.98
N ARG A 516 10.48 28.44 21.65
CA ARG A 516 11.18 29.57 20.98
C ARG A 516 10.57 30.00 19.65
N TRP A 517 10.20 29.08 18.77
CA TRP A 517 9.81 29.37 17.38
C TRP A 517 8.30 29.30 17.16
N GLU A 518 7.80 29.84 16.05
CA GLU A 518 6.38 29.79 15.69
C GLU A 518 5.87 28.34 15.59
N VAL A 519 6.68 27.41 15.09
CA VAL A 519 6.36 25.98 15.07
C VAL A 519 6.20 25.38 16.48
N ASP A 520 6.95 25.89 17.47
CA ASP A 520 6.79 25.46 18.87
C ASP A 520 5.47 25.98 19.45
N ALA A 521 5.07 27.20 19.06
CA ALA A 521 3.82 27.81 19.47
C ALA A 521 2.62 27.05 18.88
N LEU A 522 2.68 26.69 17.59
CA LEU A 522 1.67 25.88 16.92
C LEU A 522 1.51 24.51 17.60
N ALA A 523 2.60 23.81 17.93
CA ALA A 523 2.50 22.57 18.69
C ALA A 523 1.94 22.77 20.11
N ALA A 524 2.29 23.85 20.79
CA ALA A 524 1.70 24.15 22.09
C ALA A 524 0.18 24.42 21.99
N GLN A 525 -0.30 25.00 20.90
CA GLN A 525 -1.72 25.14 20.62
C GLN A 525 -2.39 23.79 20.34
N MET A 526 -1.77 22.92 19.54
CA MET A 526 -2.26 21.56 19.28
C MET A 526 -2.37 20.74 20.58
N VAL A 527 -1.33 20.76 21.43
CA VAL A 527 -1.35 20.09 22.74
C VAL A 527 -2.43 20.69 23.63
N ALA A 528 -2.59 22.02 23.65
CA ALA A 528 -3.62 22.65 24.44
C ALA A 528 -5.03 22.27 23.98
N HIS A 529 -5.24 22.20 22.67
CA HIS A 529 -6.51 21.79 22.09
C HIS A 529 -6.83 20.33 22.44
N ALA A 530 -5.89 19.41 22.23
CA ALA A 530 -6.02 18.00 22.61
C ALA A 530 -6.37 17.82 24.09
N LEU A 531 -5.67 18.51 24.98
CA LEU A 531 -5.94 18.45 26.43
C LEU A 531 -7.32 19.02 26.78
N GLY A 532 -7.74 20.10 26.11
CA GLY A 532 -9.06 20.69 26.28
C GLY A 532 -10.18 19.76 25.83
N LEU A 533 -10.01 19.03 24.73
CA LEU A 533 -10.99 18.05 24.24
C LEU A 533 -11.26 16.93 25.26
N HIS A 534 -10.27 16.56 26.07
CA HIS A 534 -10.41 15.63 27.20
C HIS A 534 -10.90 16.29 28.51
N GLY A 535 -11.39 17.54 28.45
CA GLY A 535 -12.03 18.22 29.57
C GLY A 535 -11.08 18.88 30.59
N LEU A 536 -9.81 19.06 30.25
CA LEU A 536 -8.82 19.68 31.15
C LEU A 536 -8.83 21.22 31.03
N ASP A 537 -8.63 21.95 32.14
CA ASP A 537 -8.49 23.42 32.13
C ASP A 537 -7.10 23.83 31.65
N VAL A 538 -7.01 24.17 30.36
CA VAL A 538 -5.75 24.46 29.67
C VAL A 538 -5.68 25.91 29.23
N ARG A 539 -4.51 26.52 29.41
CA ARG A 539 -4.20 27.88 28.97
C ARG A 539 -2.99 27.90 28.06
N ILE A 540 -3.15 28.50 26.89
CA ILE A 540 -2.04 28.75 25.97
C ILE A 540 -1.32 30.00 26.44
N THR A 541 -0.01 29.89 26.67
CA THR A 541 0.82 31.03 27.08
C THR A 541 1.79 31.36 25.95
N ALA A 542 1.65 32.54 25.34
CA ALA A 542 2.54 32.99 24.28
C ALA A 542 3.86 33.57 24.85
N LEU A 543 5.00 33.19 24.27
CA LEU A 543 6.29 33.82 24.54
C LEU A 543 6.50 35.02 23.61
N VAL A 544 6.72 36.21 24.16
CA VAL A 544 7.13 37.38 23.37
C VAL A 544 8.65 37.36 23.21
N GLY A 545 9.14 37.22 21.97
CA GLY A 545 10.57 37.24 21.64
C GLY A 545 11.39 36.10 22.27
N GLY A 546 10.78 34.92 22.45
CA GLY A 546 11.42 33.76 23.10
C GLY A 546 11.71 33.98 24.60
N ARG A 547 11.07 34.96 25.23
CA ARG A 547 11.22 35.28 26.65
C ARG A 547 9.89 35.12 27.36
N VAL A 548 9.91 34.39 28.47
CA VAL A 548 8.77 34.25 29.38
C VAL A 548 8.55 35.60 30.07
N THR A 549 7.56 36.36 29.66
CA THR A 549 7.23 37.65 30.27
C THR A 549 6.46 37.43 31.57
N ALA A 550 6.68 38.32 32.56
CA ALA A 550 5.97 38.25 33.84
C ALA A 550 4.45 38.36 33.64
N SER A 551 4.01 39.24 32.73
CA SER A 551 2.60 39.46 32.39
C SER A 551 1.89 38.26 31.73
N GLY A 552 2.61 37.36 31.07
CA GLY A 552 2.04 36.11 30.53
C GLY A 552 1.86 35.00 31.57
N MET A 553 2.66 35.01 32.64
CA MET A 553 2.68 33.95 33.67
C MET A 553 2.31 34.45 35.08
N GLU A 554 1.82 35.67 35.22
CA GLU A 554 1.47 36.37 36.48
C GLU A 554 0.39 35.66 37.32
N ARG A 555 -0.16 34.53 36.84
CA ARG A 555 -1.25 33.79 37.48
C ARG A 555 -0.91 32.35 37.83
N LEU A 556 0.34 31.87 37.67
CA LEU A 556 0.69 30.51 38.08
C LEU A 556 0.38 30.30 39.57
N ARG A 557 -0.36 29.24 39.88
CA ARG A 557 -0.71 28.79 41.24
C ARG A 557 0.18 27.61 41.64
N PRO A 558 0.38 27.40 42.94
CA PRO A 558 0.95 26.14 43.44
C PRO A 558 0.13 24.95 42.91
N GLY A 559 0.81 23.94 42.37
CA GLY A 559 0.19 22.75 41.79
C GLY A 559 -0.19 22.85 40.31
N ASP A 560 0.00 24.00 39.65
CA ASP A 560 -0.20 24.10 38.20
C ASP A 560 0.84 23.25 37.44
N VAL A 561 0.48 22.81 36.23
CA VAL A 561 1.34 22.02 35.33
C VAL A 561 1.76 22.90 34.15
N VAL A 562 3.05 22.92 33.81
CA VAL A 562 3.59 23.64 32.65
C VAL A 562 4.14 22.65 31.64
N CYS A 563 3.53 22.59 30.46
CA CYS A 563 3.99 21.79 29.33
C CYS A 563 4.82 22.65 28.37
N ILE A 564 6.06 22.24 28.08
CA ILE A 564 6.99 22.97 27.20
C ILE A 564 7.20 22.18 25.90
N CYS A 565 6.70 22.69 24.77
CA CYS A 565 6.86 22.11 23.44
C CYS A 565 8.09 22.67 22.73
N ALA A 566 8.97 21.81 22.19
CA ALA A 566 10.20 22.25 21.52
C ALA A 566 10.59 21.40 20.29
N PHE A 567 10.67 22.05 19.13
CA PHE A 567 11.29 21.55 17.91
C PHE A 567 12.71 22.11 17.76
N HIS A 568 13.65 21.55 18.51
CA HIS A 568 15.06 21.88 18.38
C HIS A 568 15.89 20.59 18.36
N PRO A 569 16.89 20.45 17.46
CA PRO A 569 17.72 19.24 17.39
C PRO A 569 18.52 18.98 18.68
N ALA A 570 18.80 20.04 19.45
CA ALA A 570 19.43 19.95 20.77
C ALA A 570 18.60 20.73 21.82
N PRO A 571 17.48 20.19 22.33
CA PRO A 571 16.54 20.97 23.14
C PRO A 571 17.00 21.16 24.59
N GLN A 572 18.04 20.46 25.03
CA GLN A 572 18.45 20.37 26.44
C GLN A 572 18.74 21.73 27.08
N ALA A 573 19.56 22.57 26.44
CA ALA A 573 19.92 23.89 26.97
C ALA A 573 18.71 24.82 27.04
N LEU A 574 17.84 24.78 26.02
CA LEU A 574 16.63 25.58 25.91
C LEU A 574 15.62 25.19 27.01
N LEU A 575 15.34 23.90 27.16
CA LEU A 575 14.43 23.38 28.19
C LEU A 575 14.94 23.68 29.60
N ARG A 576 16.26 23.56 29.85
CA ARG A 576 16.88 23.96 31.14
C ARG A 576 16.68 25.44 31.44
N GLN A 577 16.84 26.31 30.44
CA GLN A 577 16.69 27.75 30.62
C GLN A 577 15.24 28.13 30.94
N ILE A 578 14.27 27.55 30.22
CA ILE A 578 12.85 27.83 30.41
C ILE A 578 12.38 27.27 31.75
N SER A 579 12.69 26.01 32.08
CA SER A 579 12.33 25.39 33.36
C SER A 579 12.85 26.18 34.57
N ARG A 580 14.11 26.60 34.56
CA ARG A 580 14.67 27.46 35.62
C ARG A 580 13.92 28.78 35.76
N ARG A 581 13.43 29.35 34.67
CA ARG A 581 12.69 30.61 34.69
C ARG A 581 11.26 30.44 35.20
N VAL A 582 10.58 29.37 34.80
CA VAL A 582 9.25 28.99 35.34
C VAL A 582 9.35 28.80 36.86
N ARG A 583 10.34 28.03 37.32
CA ARG A 583 10.56 27.78 38.76
C ARG A 583 10.98 29.02 39.57
N ARG A 584 11.53 30.04 38.92
CA ARG A 584 11.79 31.35 39.55
C ARG A 584 10.51 32.14 39.79
N LEU A 585 9.47 31.94 38.96
CA LEU A 585 8.19 32.61 39.13
C LEU A 585 7.28 31.88 40.13
N GLN A 586 7.28 30.53 40.11
CA GLN A 586 6.57 29.69 41.09
C GLN A 586 7.37 28.42 41.36
N LYS A 587 7.70 28.16 42.64
CA LYS A 587 8.56 27.02 43.02
C LYS A 587 7.85 25.68 42.95
N ASP A 588 6.54 25.66 43.19
CA ASP A 588 5.71 24.46 43.34
C ASP A 588 4.87 24.21 42.09
N VAL A 589 5.56 24.02 40.95
CA VAL A 589 4.96 23.80 39.63
C VAL A 589 5.59 22.54 39.02
N ARG A 590 4.74 21.69 38.44
CA ARG A 590 5.18 20.50 37.69
C ARG A 590 5.48 20.90 36.26
N VAL A 591 6.68 20.61 35.76
CA VAL A 591 7.17 20.97 34.43
C VAL A 591 7.35 19.71 33.59
N ILE A 592 6.59 19.60 32.51
CA ILE A 592 6.64 18.50 31.54
C ILE A 592 7.26 19.04 30.24
N ALA A 593 8.26 18.35 29.70
CA ALA A 593 8.87 18.73 28.43
C ALA A 593 8.45 17.80 27.27
N MET A 594 8.16 18.40 26.12
CA MET A 594 7.86 17.71 24.87
C MET A 594 8.91 18.04 23.80
N PRO A 595 10.03 17.29 23.75
CA PRO A 595 11.06 17.43 22.71
C PRO A 595 10.61 16.76 21.40
N LEU A 596 9.72 17.44 20.66
CA LEU A 596 9.01 16.93 19.48
C LEU A 596 9.91 16.71 18.24
N ALA A 597 11.16 17.19 18.27
CA ALA A 597 12.17 16.94 17.24
C ALA A 597 12.87 15.57 17.39
N LEU A 598 12.83 14.93 18.57
CA LEU A 598 13.63 13.75 18.93
C LEU A 598 12.77 12.53 19.32
N VAL A 599 11.55 12.43 18.79
CA VAL A 599 10.63 11.33 19.09
C VAL A 599 11.29 9.99 18.74
N GLY A 600 11.40 9.09 19.72
CA GLY A 600 12.07 7.78 19.60
C GLY A 600 13.56 7.76 19.95
N GLN A 601 14.25 8.91 20.02
CA GLN A 601 15.69 8.99 20.37
C GLN A 601 15.95 9.33 21.85
N LEU A 602 14.89 9.41 22.65
CA LEU A 602 14.96 9.61 24.09
C LEU A 602 15.11 8.25 24.77
N ASP A 603 16.18 7.51 24.43
CA ASP A 603 16.61 6.37 25.22
C ASP A 603 17.32 6.87 26.49
N ASP A 604 16.78 6.49 27.65
CA ASP A 604 17.30 6.33 29.03
C ASP A 604 18.47 7.19 29.60
N GLN A 605 19.16 8.04 28.85
CA GLN A 605 20.22 8.93 29.36
C GLN A 605 19.82 10.42 29.46
N ALA A 606 18.63 10.80 29.02
CA ALA A 606 18.15 12.19 29.13
C ALA A 606 17.76 12.60 30.57
N HIS A 607 17.63 11.64 31.50
CA HIS A 607 17.38 11.92 32.92
C HIS A 607 18.59 12.53 33.66
N LEU A 608 19.79 12.56 33.07
CA LEU A 608 21.01 13.07 33.74
C LEU A 608 21.32 14.56 33.48
N GLY A 609 20.34 15.35 33.04
CA GLY A 609 20.52 16.79 33.12
C GLY A 609 19.37 17.69 32.71
N LEU A 610 18.21 17.20 32.30
CA LEU A 610 17.05 18.08 32.09
C LEU A 610 16.48 18.47 33.47
N THR A 611 16.41 19.78 33.79
CA THR A 611 15.78 20.31 35.03
C THR A 611 14.25 20.33 34.94
N VAL A 612 13.65 19.31 34.33
CA VAL A 612 12.20 19.14 34.14
C VAL A 612 11.76 17.92 34.93
N ASP A 613 10.52 17.91 35.39
CA ASP A 613 10.01 16.81 36.23
C ASP A 613 9.79 15.56 35.36
N GLU A 614 9.26 15.74 34.14
CA GLU A 614 8.91 14.67 33.21
C GLU A 614 9.11 15.05 31.74
N CYS A 615 9.11 14.03 30.88
CA CYS A 615 9.12 14.18 29.42
C CYS A 615 8.00 13.35 28.78
N ALA A 616 7.43 13.86 27.68
CA ALA A 616 6.47 13.15 26.83
C ALA A 616 6.89 13.29 25.35
N GLY A 617 6.80 12.20 24.59
CA GLY A 617 7.17 12.15 23.18
C GLY A 617 6.03 12.46 22.22
N THR A 618 4.77 12.28 22.66
CA THR A 618 3.57 12.45 21.82
C THR A 618 2.45 13.21 22.56
N VAL A 619 1.53 13.79 21.80
CA VAL A 619 0.34 14.49 22.30
C VAL A 619 -0.57 13.51 23.04
N ARG A 620 -0.74 12.29 22.53
CA ARG A 620 -1.49 11.22 23.20
C ARG A 620 -0.91 10.84 24.56
N GLU A 621 0.42 10.74 24.64
CA GLU A 621 1.11 10.39 25.88
C GLU A 621 0.83 11.42 26.97
N ILE A 622 0.94 12.72 26.66
CA ILE A 622 0.67 13.77 27.65
C ILE A 622 -0.82 13.89 27.97
N ALA A 623 -1.71 13.78 26.97
CA ALA A 623 -3.15 13.85 27.17
C ALA A 623 -3.63 12.78 28.14
N ARG A 624 -3.29 11.53 27.86
CA ARG A 624 -3.68 10.40 28.70
C ARG A 624 -3.10 10.51 30.12
N ARG A 625 -1.83 10.92 30.26
CA ARG A 625 -1.19 11.06 31.57
C ARG A 625 -1.88 12.10 32.44
N LEU A 626 -2.18 13.27 31.87
CA LEU A 626 -2.79 14.36 32.63
C LEU A 626 -4.26 14.05 32.96
N THR A 627 -5.00 13.43 32.05
CA THR A 627 -6.37 12.98 32.32
C THR A 627 -6.41 11.98 33.48
N LEU A 628 -5.54 10.96 33.49
CA LEU A 628 -5.46 9.98 34.57
C LEU A 628 -5.02 10.61 35.90
N ALA A 629 -4.04 11.51 35.89
CA ALA A 629 -3.57 12.20 37.10
C ALA A 629 -4.65 13.08 37.73
N MET A 630 -5.51 13.69 36.91
CA MET A 630 -6.62 14.51 37.39
C MET A 630 -7.79 13.67 37.90
N GLN A 631 -8.08 12.52 37.28
CA GLN A 631 -9.06 11.56 37.79
C GLN A 631 -8.66 11.02 39.17
N ALA A 632 -7.39 10.62 39.34
CA ALA A 632 -6.85 10.14 40.62
C ALA A 632 -6.90 11.21 41.73
N SER A 633 -6.79 12.50 41.37
CA SER A 633 -6.88 13.63 42.32
C SER A 633 -8.33 14.00 42.67
N GLY A 634 -9.29 13.72 41.79
CA GLY A 634 -10.72 13.99 41.99
C GLY A 634 -11.44 12.93 42.83
N ASP A 635 -11.08 11.65 42.70
CA ASP A 635 -11.71 10.54 43.43
C ASP A 635 -11.43 10.56 44.94
N ALA A 636 -10.36 11.22 45.40
CA ALA A 636 -10.06 11.35 46.84
C ALA A 636 -11.06 12.24 47.61
N ALA A 637 -11.88 13.05 46.94
CA ALA A 637 -12.86 13.95 47.56
C ALA A 637 -14.31 13.41 47.54
N THR A 638 -14.55 12.26 46.92
CA THR A 638 -15.86 11.61 46.85
C THR A 638 -15.72 10.10 47.00
N GLU A 639 -15.37 9.63 48.20
CA GLU A 639 -15.64 8.23 48.58
C GLU A 639 -17.16 8.03 48.80
N GLY A 640 -17.89 8.04 47.68
CA GLY A 640 -18.99 7.13 47.47
C GLY A 640 -18.51 6.18 46.40
N VAL A 641 -18.00 5.01 46.82
CA VAL A 641 -17.56 3.89 45.98
C VAL A 641 -18.40 3.82 44.69
N PRO A 642 -17.84 4.10 43.50
CA PRO A 642 -18.52 3.78 42.26
C PRO A 642 -18.73 2.27 42.26
N ALA A 643 -19.97 1.86 42.00
CA ALA A 643 -20.37 0.47 41.93
C ALA A 643 -19.30 -0.35 41.19
N GLN A 644 -18.82 -1.41 41.86
CA GLN A 644 -18.12 -2.52 41.24
C GLN A 644 -18.70 -2.74 39.83
N PRO A 645 -17.86 -2.83 38.76
CA PRO A 645 -18.38 -3.23 37.47
C PRO A 645 -19.18 -4.50 37.70
N ALA A 646 -20.44 -4.48 37.23
CA ALA A 646 -21.40 -5.57 37.42
C ALA A 646 -20.65 -6.90 37.29
N ARG A 647 -20.75 -7.76 38.32
CA ARG A 647 -20.19 -9.12 38.30
C ARG A 647 -20.51 -9.74 36.94
N ARG A 648 -19.56 -9.69 36.00
CA ARG A 648 -19.60 -10.53 34.81
C ARG A 648 -19.43 -11.93 35.36
N GLU A 649 -20.33 -12.83 34.97
CA GLU A 649 -20.20 -14.24 35.32
C GLU A 649 -18.77 -14.70 34.99
N PRO A 650 -18.14 -15.51 35.84
CA PRO A 650 -16.78 -15.95 35.60
C PRO A 650 -16.73 -16.73 34.28
N VAL A 651 -16.17 -16.09 33.25
CA VAL A 651 -15.93 -16.73 31.96
C VAL A 651 -14.68 -17.58 32.13
N HIS A 652 -14.89 -18.89 32.28
CA HIS A 652 -13.82 -19.87 32.31
C HIS A 652 -13.42 -20.25 30.88
N ALA A 653 -12.17 -20.67 30.69
CA ALA A 653 -11.65 -21.21 29.43
C ALA A 653 -12.51 -22.38 28.89
N GLY A 654 -13.28 -23.04 29.76
CA GLY A 654 -14.21 -24.11 29.39
C GLY A 654 -13.53 -25.45 29.14
N PHE A 655 -12.25 -25.59 29.50
CA PHE A 655 -11.44 -26.81 29.48
C PHE A 655 -10.41 -26.79 30.62
N GLU A 656 -9.92 -27.96 31.01
CA GLU A 656 -8.89 -28.08 32.05
C GLU A 656 -7.51 -27.75 31.46
N ILE A 657 -6.78 -26.83 32.10
CA ILE A 657 -5.43 -26.46 31.71
C ILE A 657 -4.50 -27.43 32.44
N ASP A 658 -4.09 -28.49 31.74
CA ASP A 658 -3.22 -29.55 32.24
C ASP A 658 -1.76 -29.38 31.78
N ASP A 659 -0.86 -30.18 32.35
CA ASP A 659 0.57 -30.16 32.00
C ASP A 659 0.80 -30.53 30.52
N ALA A 660 -0.06 -31.37 29.94
CA ALA A 660 0.04 -31.80 28.54
C ALA A 660 -0.30 -30.67 27.55
N LEU A 661 -1.28 -29.83 27.88
CA LEU A 661 -1.57 -28.59 27.16
C LEU A 661 -0.42 -27.61 27.31
N CYS A 662 0.14 -27.49 28.52
CA CYS A 662 1.25 -26.58 28.77
C CYS A 662 2.52 -26.97 28.00
N GLU A 663 2.79 -28.27 27.85
CA GLU A 663 3.90 -28.76 27.05
C GLU A 663 3.70 -28.46 25.55
N ARG A 664 2.48 -28.68 25.01
CA ARG A 664 2.15 -28.32 23.62
C ARG A 664 2.29 -26.82 23.35
N HIS A 665 1.84 -25.99 24.28
CA HIS A 665 1.93 -24.52 24.13
C HIS A 665 3.35 -23.99 24.33
N ARG A 666 4.24 -24.70 25.03
CA ARG A 666 5.63 -24.27 25.24
C ARG A 666 6.40 -24.10 23.93
N ASP A 667 6.26 -25.05 23.02
CA ASP A 667 6.95 -24.99 21.72
C ASP A 667 6.32 -23.94 20.80
N LEU A 668 4.99 -23.81 20.85
CA LEU A 668 4.28 -22.77 20.10
C LEU A 668 4.69 -21.36 20.56
N VAL A 669 4.79 -21.14 21.87
CA VAL A 669 5.20 -19.84 22.44
C VAL A 669 6.65 -19.51 22.10
N ARG A 670 7.56 -20.50 22.09
CA ARG A 670 8.94 -20.28 21.60
C ARG A 670 8.96 -19.93 20.12
N GLN A 671 8.18 -20.65 19.30
CA GLN A 671 8.06 -20.35 17.88
C GLN A 671 7.50 -18.94 17.64
N VAL A 672 6.53 -18.49 18.44
CA VAL A 672 6.04 -17.11 18.40
C VAL A 672 7.16 -16.14 18.78
N ALA A 673 7.86 -16.36 19.90
CA ALA A 673 8.95 -15.47 20.31
C ALA A 673 10.04 -15.35 19.23
N ASP A 674 10.46 -16.47 18.66
CA ASP A 674 11.48 -16.52 17.60
C ASP A 674 10.99 -15.88 16.29
N ALA A 675 9.72 -16.06 15.93
CA ALA A 675 9.15 -15.50 14.70
C ALA A 675 9.06 -13.97 14.71
N PHE A 676 8.85 -13.38 15.90
CA PHE A 676 8.76 -11.92 16.09
C PHE A 676 10.08 -11.31 16.61
N ASP A 677 11.14 -12.11 16.76
CA ASP A 677 12.44 -11.68 17.33
C ASP A 677 12.31 -10.95 18.67
N VAL A 678 11.45 -11.45 19.56
CA VAL A 678 11.17 -10.86 20.87
C VAL A 678 11.68 -11.75 22.00
N ALA A 679 12.08 -11.13 23.12
CA ALA A 679 12.56 -11.88 24.28
C ALA A 679 11.50 -12.82 24.89
N HIS A 680 10.22 -12.42 24.84
CA HIS A 680 9.16 -13.10 25.56
C HIS A 680 7.85 -13.23 24.77
N ALA A 681 7.17 -14.36 24.95
CA ALA A 681 5.82 -14.61 24.46
C ALA A 681 5.03 -15.40 25.50
N GLN A 682 3.70 -15.31 25.48
CA GLN A 682 2.83 -15.94 26.46
C GLN A 682 1.42 -16.22 25.93
N ILE A 683 0.85 -17.36 26.33
CA ILE A 683 -0.57 -17.70 26.15
C ILE A 683 -1.23 -17.73 27.52
N SER A 684 -2.25 -16.88 27.68
CA SER A 684 -3.01 -16.71 28.93
C SER A 684 -4.48 -17.04 28.69
N TRP A 685 -5.10 -17.75 29.63
CA TRP A 685 -6.52 -18.10 29.61
C TRP A 685 -7.23 -17.53 30.82
N ARG A 686 -8.47 -17.08 30.65
CA ARG A 686 -9.29 -16.64 31.77
C ARG A 686 -9.81 -17.85 32.53
N ASP A 687 -9.51 -17.93 33.83
CA ASP A 687 -10.01 -18.96 34.72
C ASP A 687 -10.51 -18.32 36.02
N GLY A 688 -11.77 -17.87 36.00
CA GLY A 688 -12.33 -17.07 37.10
C GLY A 688 -11.72 -15.67 37.15
N GLY A 689 -11.34 -15.21 38.36
CA GLY A 689 -10.70 -13.91 38.58
C GLY A 689 -9.18 -13.90 38.36
N GLU A 690 -8.62 -14.97 37.83
CA GLU A 690 -7.18 -15.15 37.57
C GLU A 690 -6.94 -15.56 36.11
N LEU A 691 -5.71 -15.34 35.65
CA LEU A 691 -5.21 -15.78 34.35
C LEU A 691 -4.32 -17.00 34.54
N ALA A 692 -4.74 -18.12 33.96
CA ALA A 692 -3.97 -19.33 33.89
C ALA A 692 -3.06 -19.30 32.64
N VAL A 693 -1.76 -19.36 32.88
CA VAL A 693 -0.72 -19.29 31.84
C VAL A 693 -0.38 -20.70 31.39
N SER A 694 -0.83 -21.04 30.19
CA SER A 694 -0.53 -22.35 29.60
C SER A 694 0.81 -22.40 28.88
N GLY A 695 1.42 -21.26 28.58
CA GLY A 695 2.76 -21.22 27.98
C GLY A 695 3.35 -19.84 28.14
N SER A 696 4.60 -19.75 28.58
CA SER A 696 5.33 -18.49 28.69
C SER A 696 6.82 -18.72 28.60
N THR A 697 7.54 -17.82 27.93
CA THR A 697 9.00 -17.70 28.04
C THR A 697 9.43 -16.70 29.12
N LEU A 698 8.47 -15.96 29.70
CA LEU A 698 8.70 -15.01 30.79
C LEU A 698 8.58 -15.68 32.16
N VAL A 699 7.55 -16.52 32.34
CA VAL A 699 7.23 -17.20 33.59
C VAL A 699 7.61 -18.67 33.47
N VAL A 700 8.67 -19.08 34.17
CA VAL A 700 9.05 -20.50 34.27
C VAL A 700 8.23 -21.13 35.39
N ALA A 701 7.27 -21.97 35.03
CA ALA A 701 6.57 -22.82 35.98
C ALA A 701 7.57 -23.72 36.74
N GLY A 702 7.36 -23.90 38.05
CA GLY A 702 7.99 -25.00 38.80
C GLY A 702 7.50 -26.36 38.29
N GLU A 703 8.19 -27.44 38.64
CA GLU A 703 7.84 -28.81 38.21
C GLU A 703 6.33 -29.11 38.40
N GLY A 704 5.58 -29.16 37.29
CA GLY A 704 4.18 -29.61 37.22
C GLY A 704 3.08 -28.63 37.67
N ALA A 705 3.31 -27.31 37.66
CA ALA A 705 2.28 -26.34 38.07
C ALA A 705 1.99 -25.26 37.02
N VAL A 706 0.73 -25.13 36.61
CA VAL A 706 0.22 -24.00 35.79
C VAL A 706 0.43 -22.69 36.53
N ALA A 707 1.14 -21.75 35.92
CA ALA A 707 1.33 -20.43 36.52
C ALA A 707 0.01 -19.65 36.49
N ARG A 708 -0.45 -19.18 37.65
CA ARG A 708 -1.65 -18.34 37.78
C ARG A 708 -1.23 -16.92 38.13
N LEU A 709 -1.77 -15.94 37.41
CA LEU A 709 -1.50 -14.53 37.60
C LEU A 709 -2.82 -13.80 37.89
N PRO A 710 -2.87 -12.92 38.91
CA PRO A 710 -4.04 -12.07 39.12
C PRO A 710 -4.29 -11.20 37.89
N GLU A 711 -5.54 -11.14 37.39
CA GLU A 711 -5.86 -10.37 36.18
C GLU A 711 -5.47 -8.87 36.35
N THR A 712 -5.54 -8.35 37.58
CA THR A 712 -5.16 -6.97 37.94
C THR A 712 -3.67 -6.66 37.80
N GLU A 713 -2.80 -7.67 37.80
CA GLU A 713 -1.34 -7.51 37.75
C GLU A 713 -0.73 -7.75 36.36
N THR A 714 -1.56 -7.89 35.32
CA THR A 714 -1.12 -8.20 33.95
C THR A 714 -1.61 -7.17 32.94
N ALA A 715 -0.88 -7.00 31.84
CA ALA A 715 -1.37 -6.22 30.70
C ALA A 715 -2.39 -6.98 29.85
N CYS A 716 -2.48 -8.31 29.99
CA CYS A 716 -3.48 -9.16 29.33
C CYS A 716 -4.91 -8.67 29.61
N ARG A 717 -5.16 -8.09 30.79
CA ARG A 717 -6.43 -7.43 31.14
C ARG A 717 -6.91 -6.41 30.11
N LEU A 718 -5.98 -5.72 29.43
CA LEU A 718 -6.33 -4.70 28.43
C LEU A 718 -6.94 -5.33 27.18
N VAL A 719 -6.32 -6.40 26.68
CA VAL A 719 -6.80 -7.19 25.53
C VAL A 719 -8.14 -7.86 25.85
N LEU A 720 -8.22 -8.38 27.07
CA LEU A 720 -9.39 -9.06 27.59
C LEU A 720 -10.59 -8.14 27.84
N ALA A 721 -10.34 -6.88 28.20
CA ALA A 721 -11.36 -5.86 28.40
C ALA A 721 -11.82 -5.22 27.08
N SER A 722 -10.89 -4.93 26.16
CA SER A 722 -11.20 -4.36 24.84
C SER A 722 -11.81 -5.38 23.89
N GLY A 723 -11.42 -6.65 24.02
CA GLY A 723 -11.72 -7.68 23.03
C GLY A 723 -11.09 -7.40 21.67
N ALA A 724 -10.04 -6.59 21.61
CA ALA A 724 -9.31 -6.19 20.39
C ALA A 724 -7.80 -6.29 20.63
N PRO A 725 -6.98 -6.37 19.56
CA PRO A 725 -5.53 -6.28 19.69
C PRO A 725 -5.09 -5.03 20.44
N VAL A 726 -4.10 -5.17 21.32
CA VAL A 726 -3.50 -4.05 22.08
C VAL A 726 -2.00 -4.07 21.85
N VAL A 727 -1.46 -2.94 21.38
CA VAL A 727 -0.01 -2.74 21.21
C VAL A 727 0.43 -1.58 22.11
N ILE A 728 1.51 -1.79 22.84
CA ILE A 728 2.14 -0.81 23.73
C ILE A 728 3.62 -0.73 23.32
N GLU A 729 3.95 0.36 22.63
CA GLU A 729 5.29 0.57 22.06
C GLU A 729 6.37 0.72 23.13
N ASP A 730 6.04 1.42 24.23
CA ASP A 730 6.89 1.57 25.40
C ASP A 730 6.05 1.50 26.70
N VAL A 731 6.18 0.40 27.43
CA VAL A 731 5.49 0.12 28.69
C VAL A 731 5.77 1.19 29.75
N LEU A 732 7.00 1.69 29.84
CA LEU A 732 7.34 2.75 30.82
C LEU A 732 6.63 4.06 30.53
N ARG A 733 6.18 4.25 29.29
CA ARG A 733 5.46 5.46 28.89
C ARG A 733 3.95 5.33 29.02
N ASP A 734 3.43 4.12 29.22
CA ASP A 734 2.00 3.84 29.32
C ASP A 734 1.50 3.80 30.78
N PRO A 735 0.79 4.85 31.27
CA PRO A 735 0.34 4.93 32.67
C PRO A 735 -0.61 3.80 33.10
N ARG A 736 -1.22 3.02 32.18
CA ARG A 736 -2.07 1.87 32.55
C ARG A 736 -1.25 0.67 33.02
N VAL A 737 0.03 0.60 32.64
CA VAL A 737 0.88 -0.59 32.84
C VAL A 737 2.28 -0.27 33.36
N ALA A 738 2.70 1.00 33.37
CA ALA A 738 4.04 1.42 33.77
C ALA A 738 4.43 0.99 35.20
N GLU A 739 3.45 0.90 36.10
CA GLU A 739 3.65 0.52 37.50
C GLU A 739 3.46 -0.99 37.77
N LEU A 740 3.19 -1.80 36.74
CA LEU A 740 2.95 -3.23 36.93
C LEU A 740 4.22 -3.94 37.44
N PRO A 741 4.17 -4.62 38.60
CA PRO A 741 5.34 -5.27 39.19
C PRO A 741 6.00 -6.30 38.27
N ALA A 742 5.21 -7.03 37.47
CA ALA A 742 5.72 -8.03 36.52
C ALA A 742 6.59 -7.38 35.43
N PHE A 743 6.17 -6.26 34.86
CA PHE A 743 6.93 -5.55 33.83
C PHE A 743 8.19 -4.90 34.38
N LEU A 744 8.14 -4.34 35.58
CA LEU A 744 9.31 -3.76 36.25
C LEU A 744 10.36 -4.82 36.62
N ARG A 745 9.95 -5.99 37.14
CA ARG A 745 10.86 -7.08 37.49
C ARG A 745 11.60 -7.65 36.29
N HIS A 746 10.90 -7.82 35.18
CA HIS A 746 11.45 -8.41 33.96
C HIS A 746 11.97 -7.38 32.95
N ARG A 747 11.94 -6.08 33.29
CA ARG A 747 12.35 -4.97 32.43
C ARG A 747 11.66 -4.97 31.06
N ILE A 748 10.38 -5.31 31.03
CA ILE A 748 9.59 -5.30 29.80
C ILE A 748 9.32 -3.86 29.38
N ARG A 749 9.70 -3.55 28.14
CA ARG A 749 9.52 -2.26 27.49
C ARG A 749 8.52 -2.34 26.35
N PHE A 750 8.31 -3.48 25.72
CA PHE A 750 7.32 -3.64 24.65
C PHE A 750 6.27 -4.69 25.04
N TYR A 751 5.01 -4.46 24.64
CA TYR A 751 3.93 -5.45 24.78
C TYR A 751 2.96 -5.36 23.60
N ALA A 752 2.68 -6.49 22.95
CA ALA A 752 1.56 -6.62 22.02
C ALA A 752 0.76 -7.88 22.34
N GLY A 753 -0.57 -7.78 22.38
CA GLY A 753 -1.45 -8.90 22.69
C GLY A 753 -2.69 -8.92 21.82
N VAL A 754 -3.12 -10.12 21.43
CA VAL A 754 -4.30 -10.37 20.61
C VAL A 754 -5.28 -11.30 21.35
N PRO A 755 -6.59 -11.09 21.20
CA PRO A 755 -7.59 -11.89 21.92
C PRO A 755 -7.69 -13.30 21.34
N LEU A 756 -7.82 -14.30 22.21
CA LEU A 756 -8.19 -15.67 21.84
C LEU A 756 -9.70 -15.82 22.00
N ARG A 757 -10.37 -16.22 20.92
CA ARG A 757 -11.83 -16.31 20.85
C ARG A 757 -12.30 -17.76 20.75
N ARG A 758 -13.49 -18.02 21.31
CA ARG A 758 -14.23 -19.27 21.14
C ARG A 758 -15.63 -18.95 20.60
N ALA A 759 -16.16 -19.81 19.73
CA ALA A 759 -17.43 -19.56 19.04
C ALA A 759 -18.64 -19.44 19.96
N ASP A 760 -18.58 -20.04 21.16
CA ASP A 760 -19.65 -20.15 22.15
C ASP A 760 -19.52 -19.19 23.35
N ALA A 761 -18.30 -18.77 23.71
CA ALA A 761 -18.00 -18.03 24.95
C ALA A 761 -17.32 -16.66 24.75
N GLY A 762 -17.07 -16.23 23.51
CA GLY A 762 -16.42 -14.95 23.22
C GLY A 762 -14.92 -14.96 23.51
N VAL A 763 -14.38 -13.90 24.11
CA VAL A 763 -12.93 -13.77 24.39
C VAL A 763 -12.57 -14.56 25.66
N VAL A 764 -11.82 -15.65 25.48
CA VAL A 764 -11.47 -16.64 26.53
C VAL A 764 -10.01 -16.54 26.99
N GLY A 765 -9.18 -15.78 26.29
CA GLY A 765 -7.76 -15.63 26.61
C GLY A 765 -7.05 -14.60 25.75
N SER A 766 -5.72 -14.59 25.81
CA SER A 766 -4.88 -13.76 24.97
C SER A 766 -3.55 -14.44 24.63
N LEU A 767 -3.09 -14.26 23.39
CA LEU A 767 -1.72 -14.52 22.97
C LEU A 767 -0.98 -13.18 22.97
N CYS A 768 0.15 -13.08 23.67
CA CYS A 768 0.94 -11.86 23.72
C CYS A 768 2.43 -12.10 23.52
N ILE A 769 3.09 -11.05 23.05
CA ILE A 769 4.54 -10.93 22.85
C ILE A 769 5.05 -9.71 23.61
N MET A 770 6.28 -9.81 24.09
CA MET A 770 6.89 -8.87 25.03
C MET A 770 8.39 -8.79 24.78
N ASP A 771 8.96 -7.60 24.89
CA ASP A 771 10.41 -7.42 24.75
C ASP A 771 10.96 -6.42 25.78
N THR A 772 12.27 -6.50 26.02
CA THR A 772 13.04 -5.65 26.92
C THR A 772 13.45 -4.32 26.30
N GLN A 773 13.27 -4.16 24.99
CA GLN A 773 13.43 -2.90 24.27
C GLN A 773 12.06 -2.37 23.79
N PRO A 774 11.89 -1.05 23.63
CA PRO A 774 10.71 -0.49 22.97
C PRO A 774 10.59 -1.03 21.54
N GLY A 775 9.36 -1.28 21.09
CA GLY A 775 9.09 -1.91 19.80
C GLY A 775 7.86 -1.34 19.11
N ARG A 776 7.74 -1.60 17.82
CA ARG A 776 6.53 -1.32 17.04
C ARG A 776 6.17 -2.58 16.28
N LEU A 777 4.88 -2.83 16.12
CA LEU A 777 4.38 -3.86 15.24
C LEU A 777 3.75 -3.19 14.02
N ASP A 778 4.14 -3.60 12.82
CA ASP A 778 3.43 -3.18 11.61
C ASP A 778 2.11 -3.95 11.43
N ASP A 779 1.26 -3.50 10.50
CA ASP A 779 -0.05 -4.12 10.27
C ASP A 779 0.07 -5.59 9.81
N SER A 780 1.18 -5.94 9.13
CA SER A 780 1.42 -7.29 8.62
C SER A 780 1.84 -8.26 9.73
N GLU A 781 2.66 -7.79 10.66
CA GLU A 781 3.08 -8.49 11.87
C GLU A 781 1.89 -8.65 12.82
N LEU A 782 1.02 -7.64 12.94
CA LEU A 782 -0.16 -7.72 13.79
C LEU A 782 -1.19 -8.70 13.20
N ALA A 783 -1.34 -8.72 11.88
CA ALA A 783 -2.14 -9.71 11.17
C ALA A 783 -1.56 -11.12 11.31
N LEU A 784 -0.23 -11.28 11.30
CA LEU A 784 0.44 -12.56 11.55
C LEU A 784 0.16 -13.06 12.98
N LEU A 785 0.33 -12.19 13.98
CA LEU A 785 0.09 -12.53 15.38
C LEU A 785 -1.37 -12.92 15.61
N THR A 786 -2.29 -12.18 14.99
CA THR A 786 -3.73 -12.48 14.98
C THR A 786 -4.01 -13.82 14.29
N SER A 787 -3.40 -14.10 13.14
CA SER A 787 -3.54 -15.38 12.43
C SER A 787 -3.01 -16.58 13.22
N MET A 788 -1.95 -16.38 14.02
CA MET A 788 -1.44 -17.42 14.93
C MET A 788 -2.41 -17.65 16.09
N ALA A 789 -3.00 -16.59 16.64
CA ALA A 789 -4.05 -16.68 17.65
C ALA A 789 -5.32 -17.36 17.13
N ASP A 790 -5.77 -17.03 15.92
CA ASP A 790 -6.94 -17.65 15.30
C ASP A 790 -6.72 -19.14 15.03
N ARG A 791 -5.52 -19.54 14.59
CA ARG A 791 -5.16 -20.95 14.46
C ARG A 791 -5.21 -21.67 15.81
N LEU A 792 -4.68 -21.05 16.87
CA LEU A 792 -4.74 -21.61 18.21
C LEU A 792 -6.20 -21.74 18.71
N SER A 793 -7.03 -20.73 18.46
CA SER A 793 -8.47 -20.78 18.73
C SER A 793 -9.17 -21.91 17.97
N SER A 794 -8.88 -22.08 16.68
CA SER A 794 -9.52 -23.12 15.85
C SER A 794 -9.21 -24.55 16.32
N THR A 795 -8.05 -24.77 16.95
CA THR A 795 -7.70 -26.08 17.51
C THR A 795 -8.49 -26.43 18.77
N LEU A 796 -9.08 -25.44 19.44
CA LEU A 796 -9.89 -25.63 20.65
C LEU A 796 -11.36 -25.93 20.33
N ASP A 797 -11.88 -25.42 19.21
CA ASP A 797 -13.24 -25.73 18.76
C ASP A 797 -13.35 -27.15 18.15
N ALA A 798 -12.22 -27.76 17.79
CA ALA A 798 -12.13 -29.10 17.21
C ALA A 798 -11.92 -30.22 18.24
N SER A 799 -11.67 -29.87 19.50
CA SER A 799 -11.51 -30.78 20.65
C SER A 799 -12.75 -30.75 21.54
#